data_AF-A0A6M4HDU7-F1
#
_entry.id   AF-A0A6M4HDU7-F1
#
_cell.length_a   1.000
_cell.length_b   1.000
_cell.length_c   1.000
_cell.angle_alpha   90.00
_cell.angle_beta   90.00
_cell.angle_gamma   90.00
#
_symmetry.space_group_name_H-M   'P 1'
#
loop_
_entity.id
_entity.type
_entity.pdbx_description
1 polymer ?
#
loop_
_entity_poly.entity_id
_entity_poly.type
_entity_poly.pdbx_seq_one_letter_code
_entity_poly.pdbx_strand_id
1 'polypeptide(L)'
;MREPFLLGDLEVRPASNEIVAGSAVQRLRPLLMQLLLRLAAEPGQVVRRETLLAEAWPRRMVADEVLSRTIAELRTALGDEAKQARYIETLPKVGYRLIAAVSAVPPGAGMKVPKPRRTSLAVLATVAVAFALAAGYWLASRDDRVNDDDLGARLANAMPFTSDVLLEISPRFSPDGKRVAYALGQATATRLVIRSLDGAIETEIGRTPEAIRVAPIFFPDGKRIAYWRRQDGQCAIVEHDLASGTERTILDCKQAPRSRFDLAPDGKSLVVTAQVRPQYPSGLMLVDVATGATRPLTQPDPGMGEDVYPRVSPDSKRVLFFRGTESHRELWVMELANPDRARRVLTRDGLVYGVAWLGNDGPVVVAADWFGMRALNRVDLETGEARLLGARGARFPDVSSRGDLVWENAQYSANIWRVDLGNRDAAPQALWPSTRYTGQPEFSSDGRHVAFASNREGHDAIYVGALDGEAKRVPFPANFRYMRPHWSADGKSVYAVRVSIEEKPTQVVVRASWPEGTVEVLAHLGSLVNDVRESADGQWIYVGELAGHAMRVLHAPRAGTSQPLRLPVPVAAEFQLGRERLVFSQPQLTGLTSCHLDGSACEQLDFPVSDANRFHWLLAGDGLFLKEGSSPPGELVRYDFAKRRVDWRMSFAPTTAGSALAVDPAGRTLLVAREAPTLVDLMLLRR
;
A
#
# COMPACT_ATOMS: atom_id res chain seq x y z
N MET A 1 -10.04 -15.75 -39.84
CA MET A 1 -9.26 -16.95 -40.19
C MET A 1 -9.25 -17.93 -39.03
N ARG A 2 -9.80 -19.13 -39.19
CA ARG A 2 -9.69 -20.23 -38.20
C ARG A 2 -8.99 -21.47 -38.75
N GLU A 3 -8.77 -21.51 -40.06
CA GLU A 3 -8.07 -22.60 -40.75
C GLU A 3 -6.55 -22.36 -40.76
N PRO A 4 -5.73 -23.42 -40.82
CA PRO A 4 -4.28 -23.28 -40.99
C PRO A 4 -3.91 -22.53 -42.27
N PHE A 5 -2.91 -21.68 -42.20
CA PHE A 5 -2.39 -20.91 -43.33
C PHE A 5 -0.87 -20.83 -43.28
N LEU A 6 -0.23 -20.61 -44.42
CA LEU A 6 1.19 -20.33 -44.53
C LEU A 6 1.43 -18.83 -44.41
N LEU A 7 2.41 -18.47 -43.60
CA LEU A 7 2.94 -17.12 -43.43
C LEU A 7 4.42 -17.17 -43.81
N GLY A 8 4.76 -16.78 -45.04
CA GLY A 8 6.12 -17.01 -45.56
C GLY A 8 6.47 -18.50 -45.55
N ASP A 9 7.49 -18.87 -44.79
CA ASP A 9 7.94 -20.26 -44.58
C ASP A 9 7.34 -20.95 -43.34
N LEU A 10 6.46 -20.27 -42.59
CA LEU A 10 5.83 -20.79 -41.37
C LEU A 10 4.41 -21.27 -41.61
N GLU A 11 4.05 -22.46 -41.14
CA GLU A 11 2.65 -22.89 -41.06
C GLU A 11 2.06 -22.40 -39.73
N VAL A 12 1.03 -21.55 -39.80
CA VAL A 12 0.29 -21.05 -38.65
C VAL A 12 -0.95 -21.92 -38.45
N ARG A 13 -1.13 -22.46 -37.24
CA ARG A 13 -2.29 -23.27 -36.82
C ARG A 13 -3.08 -22.54 -35.74
N PRO A 14 -4.11 -21.76 -36.12
CA PRO A 14 -4.85 -20.91 -35.18
C PRO A 14 -5.57 -21.68 -34.07
N ALA A 15 -6.12 -22.86 -34.40
CA ALA A 15 -6.90 -23.66 -33.45
C ALA A 15 -6.07 -24.22 -32.28
N SER A 16 -4.79 -24.53 -32.51
CA SER A 16 -3.87 -25.04 -31.48
C SER A 16 -2.97 -23.96 -30.86
N ASN A 17 -3.04 -22.73 -31.39
CA ASN A 17 -2.10 -21.63 -31.14
C ASN A 17 -0.65 -22.01 -31.46
N GLU A 18 -0.39 -22.70 -32.57
CA GLU A 18 0.95 -23.16 -32.93
C GLU A 18 1.46 -22.50 -34.21
N ILE A 19 2.77 -22.32 -34.30
CA ILE A 19 3.50 -22.02 -35.53
C ILE A 19 4.51 -23.15 -35.77
N VAL A 20 4.64 -23.58 -37.02
CA VAL A 20 5.49 -24.70 -37.42
C VAL A 20 6.51 -24.22 -38.45
N ALA A 21 7.78 -24.43 -38.14
CA ALA A 21 8.93 -24.14 -38.99
C ALA A 21 9.65 -25.47 -39.30
N GLY A 22 9.32 -26.11 -40.43
CA GLY A 22 9.84 -27.44 -40.75
C GLY A 22 9.38 -28.50 -39.74
N SER A 23 10.30 -29.05 -38.94
CA SER A 23 10.00 -30.03 -37.87
C SER A 23 9.84 -29.39 -36.48
N ALA A 24 10.13 -28.09 -36.32
CA ALA A 24 9.99 -27.38 -35.06
C ALA A 24 8.56 -26.84 -34.91
N VAL A 25 7.92 -27.16 -33.78
CA VAL A 25 6.59 -26.64 -33.41
C VAL A 25 6.76 -25.74 -32.20
N GLN A 26 6.32 -24.48 -32.32
CA GLN A 26 6.32 -23.51 -31.24
C GLN A 26 4.89 -23.06 -30.95
N ARG A 27 4.52 -23.06 -29.66
CA ARG A 27 3.19 -22.64 -29.21
C ARG A 27 3.19 -21.16 -28.84
N LEU A 28 2.28 -20.40 -29.43
CA LEU A 28 2.03 -18.99 -29.13
C LEU A 28 1.03 -18.85 -27.98
N ARG A 29 1.16 -17.76 -27.22
CA ARG A 29 0.10 -17.34 -26.30
C ARG A 29 -1.12 -16.89 -27.11
N PRO A 30 -2.36 -17.06 -26.61
CA PRO A 30 -3.58 -16.70 -27.34
C PRO A 30 -3.60 -15.24 -27.83
N LEU A 31 -3.08 -14.32 -27.03
CA LEU A 31 -2.98 -12.89 -27.39
C LEU A 31 -2.04 -12.63 -28.58
N LEU A 32 -0.89 -13.33 -28.64
CA LEU A 32 0.03 -13.23 -29.77
C LEU A 32 -0.59 -13.80 -31.04
N MET A 33 -1.27 -14.95 -30.92
CA MET A 33 -2.01 -15.54 -32.03
C MET A 33 -3.13 -14.61 -32.51
N GLN A 34 -3.87 -13.96 -31.60
CA GLN A 34 -4.90 -13.00 -31.94
C GLN A 34 -4.36 -11.80 -32.72
N LEU A 35 -3.23 -11.21 -32.27
CA LEU A 35 -2.57 -10.13 -32.98
C LEU A 35 -2.05 -10.57 -34.36
N LEU A 36 -1.45 -11.76 -34.44
CA LEU A 36 -0.99 -12.33 -35.70
C LEU A 36 -2.15 -12.51 -36.68
N LEU A 37 -3.27 -13.07 -36.23
CA LEU A 37 -4.48 -13.25 -37.03
C LEU A 37 -5.06 -11.91 -37.49
N ARG A 38 -5.02 -10.88 -36.63
CA ARG A 38 -5.49 -9.55 -37.01
C ARG A 38 -4.61 -8.93 -38.09
N LEU A 39 -3.29 -9.03 -37.94
CA LEU A 39 -2.34 -8.55 -38.96
C LEU A 39 -2.44 -9.36 -40.26
N ALA A 40 -2.70 -10.67 -40.17
CA ALA A 40 -2.85 -11.54 -41.33
C ALA A 40 -4.20 -11.41 -42.04
N ALA A 41 -5.20 -10.78 -41.41
CA ALA A 41 -6.52 -10.54 -42.02
C ALA A 41 -6.41 -9.68 -43.30
N GLU A 42 -5.47 -8.74 -43.31
CA GLU A 42 -5.25 -7.78 -44.39
C GLU A 42 -3.73 -7.62 -44.63
N PRO A 43 -3.04 -8.65 -45.15
CA PRO A 43 -1.59 -8.61 -45.33
C PRO A 43 -1.21 -7.47 -46.27
N GLY A 44 -0.13 -6.77 -45.96
CA GLY A 44 0.32 -5.57 -46.69
C GLY A 44 -0.40 -4.27 -46.31
N GLN A 45 -1.44 -4.30 -45.49
CA GLN A 45 -2.11 -3.10 -44.96
C GLN A 45 -1.59 -2.72 -43.57
N VAL A 46 -1.59 -1.42 -43.28
CA VAL A 46 -1.17 -0.90 -41.98
C VAL A 46 -2.35 -0.95 -41.01
N VAL A 47 -2.22 -1.74 -39.94
CA VAL A 47 -3.20 -1.74 -38.84
C VAL A 47 -2.76 -0.74 -37.79
N ARG A 48 -3.63 0.23 -37.50
CA ARG A 48 -3.34 1.32 -36.55
C ARG A 48 -3.17 0.81 -35.13
N ARG A 49 -2.38 1.54 -34.34
CA ARG A 49 -2.10 1.19 -32.93
C ARG A 49 -3.38 1.17 -32.10
N GLU A 50 -4.27 2.13 -32.30
CA GLU A 50 -5.54 2.23 -31.57
C GLU A 50 -6.45 1.04 -31.89
N THR A 51 -6.48 0.58 -33.14
CA THR A 51 -7.23 -0.60 -33.56
C THR A 51 -6.68 -1.87 -32.94
N LEU A 52 -5.35 -2.06 -32.98
CA LEU A 52 -4.70 -3.22 -32.34
C LEU A 52 -4.93 -3.21 -30.82
N LEU A 53 -4.86 -2.04 -30.18
CA LEU A 53 -5.13 -1.88 -28.75
C LEU A 53 -6.60 -2.22 -28.42
N ALA A 54 -7.55 -1.70 -29.18
CA ALA A 54 -8.97 -1.92 -28.95
C ALA A 54 -9.38 -3.39 -29.17
N GLU A 55 -8.86 -4.06 -30.20
CA GLU A 55 -9.24 -5.44 -30.54
C GLU A 55 -8.53 -6.48 -29.67
N ALA A 56 -7.26 -6.26 -29.31
CA ALA A 56 -6.51 -7.19 -28.46
C ALA A 56 -6.74 -6.94 -26.95
N TRP A 57 -7.22 -5.75 -26.55
CA TRP A 57 -7.55 -5.41 -25.16
C TRP A 57 -8.90 -4.66 -25.00
N PRO A 58 -10.05 -5.23 -25.42
CA PRO A 58 -11.34 -4.53 -25.50
C PRO A 58 -11.97 -4.08 -24.16
N ARG A 59 -11.39 -4.46 -23.01
CA ARG A 59 -11.88 -4.11 -21.66
C ARG A 59 -10.79 -3.59 -20.73
N ARG A 60 -9.67 -3.09 -21.26
CA ARG A 60 -8.54 -2.58 -20.48
C ARG A 60 -7.99 -1.30 -21.12
N MET A 61 -7.80 -0.24 -20.33
CA MET A 61 -6.98 0.90 -20.78
C MET A 61 -5.51 0.50 -20.63
N VAL A 62 -4.88 0.14 -21.75
CA VAL A 62 -3.46 -0.24 -21.81
C VAL A 62 -2.67 0.84 -22.57
N ALA A 63 -1.49 1.16 -22.07
CA ALA A 63 -0.60 2.12 -22.72
C ALA A 63 0.04 1.53 -23.98
N ASP A 64 0.41 2.40 -24.92
CA ASP A 64 1.09 2.09 -26.19
C ASP A 64 2.32 1.17 -26.06
N GLU A 65 3.03 1.29 -24.95
CA GLU A 65 4.20 0.48 -24.61
C GLU A 65 3.86 -1.02 -24.51
N VAL A 66 2.64 -1.35 -24.08
CA VAL A 66 2.14 -2.73 -24.00
C VAL A 66 2.06 -3.33 -25.40
N LEU A 67 1.45 -2.62 -26.36
CA LEU A 67 1.38 -3.06 -27.75
C LEU A 67 2.79 -3.24 -28.34
N SER A 68 3.69 -2.28 -28.10
CA SER A 68 5.07 -2.36 -28.60
C SER A 68 5.83 -3.58 -28.08
N ARG A 69 5.68 -3.90 -26.79
CA ARG A 69 6.29 -5.10 -26.19
C ARG A 69 5.67 -6.39 -26.72
N THR A 70 4.35 -6.44 -26.89
CA THR A 70 3.66 -7.63 -27.41
C THR A 70 4.02 -7.89 -28.88
N ILE A 71 4.20 -6.85 -29.71
CA ILE A 71 4.71 -7.02 -31.07
C ILE A 71 6.17 -7.48 -31.07
N ALA A 72 7.01 -6.99 -30.15
CA ALA A 72 8.39 -7.48 -30.03
C ALA A 72 8.42 -8.98 -29.70
N GLU A 73 7.56 -9.45 -28.81
CA GLU A 73 7.46 -10.87 -28.48
C GLU A 73 6.89 -11.71 -29.64
N LEU A 74 5.90 -11.20 -30.36
CA LEU A 74 5.40 -11.85 -31.57
C LEU A 74 6.51 -11.97 -32.62
N ARG A 75 7.32 -10.94 -32.82
CA ARG A 75 8.49 -10.98 -33.70
C ARG A 75 9.50 -12.04 -33.27
N THR A 76 9.85 -12.12 -31.98
CA THR A 76 10.74 -13.17 -31.47
C THR A 76 10.20 -14.56 -31.78
N ALA A 77 8.89 -14.79 -31.61
CA ALA A 77 8.29 -16.07 -31.93
C ALA A 77 8.32 -16.40 -33.43
N LEU A 78 8.24 -15.38 -34.30
CA LEU A 78 8.35 -15.54 -35.76
C LEU A 78 9.80 -15.60 -36.26
N GLY A 79 10.80 -15.44 -35.38
CA GLY A 79 12.21 -15.29 -35.79
C GLY A 79 12.48 -13.99 -36.56
N ASP A 80 11.67 -12.95 -36.33
CA ASP A 80 11.70 -11.66 -37.01
C ASP A 80 12.50 -10.60 -36.24
N GLU A 81 13.21 -9.72 -36.94
CA GLU A 81 14.00 -8.64 -36.34
C GLU A 81 13.49 -7.28 -36.79
N ALA A 82 13.28 -6.35 -35.86
CA ALA A 82 12.71 -5.03 -36.17
C ALA A 82 13.54 -4.19 -37.17
N LYS A 83 14.87 -4.37 -37.18
CA LYS A 83 15.79 -3.66 -38.09
C LYS A 83 15.86 -4.28 -39.49
N GLN A 84 15.49 -5.55 -39.63
CA GLN A 84 15.47 -6.32 -40.88
C GLN A 84 14.17 -7.13 -40.95
N ALA A 85 13.05 -6.41 -40.94
CA ALA A 85 11.73 -7.03 -40.86
C ALA A 85 11.48 -7.94 -42.06
N ARG A 86 11.21 -9.22 -41.79
CA ARG A 86 10.75 -10.23 -42.74
C ARG A 86 9.25 -10.48 -42.63
N TYR A 87 8.69 -10.31 -41.44
CA TYR A 87 7.30 -10.61 -41.15
C TYR A 87 6.47 -9.39 -40.81
N ILE A 88 6.89 -8.63 -39.81
CA ILE A 88 6.13 -7.48 -39.31
C ILE A 88 6.98 -6.24 -39.47
N GLU A 89 6.47 -5.25 -40.20
CA GLU A 89 7.07 -3.92 -40.33
C GLU A 89 6.44 -2.95 -39.32
N THR A 90 7.25 -2.08 -38.72
CA THR A 90 6.78 -1.01 -37.82
C THR A 90 6.75 0.31 -38.58
N LEU A 91 5.60 0.97 -38.58
CA LEU A 91 5.47 2.36 -39.00
C LEU A 91 5.41 3.24 -37.75
N PRO A 92 6.48 3.99 -37.40
CA PRO A 92 6.57 4.74 -36.16
C PRO A 92 5.36 5.66 -35.96
N LYS A 93 4.76 5.62 -34.76
CA LYS A 93 3.58 6.40 -34.36
C LYS A 93 2.29 6.13 -35.16
N VAL A 94 2.29 5.19 -36.10
CA VAL A 94 1.13 4.87 -36.94
C VAL A 94 0.58 3.48 -36.64
N GLY A 95 1.42 2.44 -36.67
CA GLY A 95 0.92 1.07 -36.60
C GLY A 95 1.91 0.01 -37.03
N TYR A 96 1.38 -1.16 -37.33
CA TYR A 96 2.15 -2.32 -37.77
C TYR A 96 1.53 -2.92 -39.04
N ARG A 97 2.38 -3.47 -39.89
CA ARG A 97 1.97 -4.09 -41.15
C ARG A 97 2.60 -5.48 -41.26
N LEU A 98 1.82 -6.48 -41.64
CA LEU A 98 2.36 -7.79 -42.02
C LEU A 98 2.86 -7.72 -43.46
N ILE A 99 4.14 -7.95 -43.68
CA ILE A 99 4.78 -7.89 -45.00
C ILE A 99 5.07 -9.29 -45.58
N ALA A 100 4.98 -10.34 -44.76
CA ALA A 100 5.07 -11.71 -45.22
C ALA A 100 3.80 -12.14 -45.98
N ALA A 101 3.98 -12.95 -47.04
CA ALA A 101 2.87 -13.47 -47.83
C ALA A 101 2.02 -14.46 -47.02
N VAL A 102 0.69 -14.33 -47.10
CA VAL A 102 -0.29 -15.22 -46.48
C VAL A 102 -0.95 -16.07 -47.57
N SER A 103 -0.85 -17.39 -47.48
CA SER A 103 -1.46 -18.34 -48.43
C SER A 103 -2.14 -19.51 -47.72
N ALA A 104 -3.12 -20.14 -48.36
CA ALA A 104 -3.78 -21.32 -47.80
C ALA A 104 -2.84 -22.54 -47.81
N VAL A 105 -2.90 -23.38 -46.78
CA VAL A 105 -2.18 -24.67 -46.80
C VAL A 105 -2.83 -25.57 -47.87
N PRO A 106 -2.07 -26.10 -48.85
CA PRO A 106 -2.62 -27.01 -49.85
C PRO A 106 -3.23 -28.26 -49.19
N PRO A 107 -4.42 -28.71 -49.59
CA PRO A 107 -5.00 -29.94 -49.04
C PRO A 107 -4.14 -31.14 -49.45
N GLY A 108 -3.49 -31.80 -48.49
CA GLY A 108 -2.91 -33.14 -48.67
C GLY A 108 -1.39 -33.25 -48.81
N ALA A 109 -0.62 -32.79 -47.83
CA ALA A 109 0.78 -33.21 -47.64
C ALA A 109 0.94 -34.01 -46.33
N GLY A 110 0.57 -35.29 -46.37
CA GLY A 110 0.88 -36.24 -45.30
C GLY A 110 2.40 -36.47 -45.23
N MET A 111 3.01 -36.09 -44.11
CA MET A 111 4.45 -36.24 -43.88
C MET A 111 4.78 -37.71 -43.56
N LYS A 112 5.63 -38.33 -44.39
CA LYS A 112 6.14 -39.70 -44.22
C LYS A 112 7.08 -39.78 -43.00
N VAL A 113 6.78 -40.68 -42.07
CA VAL A 113 7.65 -41.02 -40.92
C VAL A 113 8.79 -41.95 -41.38
N PRO A 114 10.08 -41.66 -41.09
CA PRO A 114 11.18 -42.59 -41.38
C PRO A 114 11.25 -43.72 -40.35
N LYS A 115 11.51 -44.96 -40.80
CA LYS A 115 11.70 -46.15 -39.95
C LYS A 115 13.01 -46.06 -39.13
N PRO A 116 13.05 -46.51 -37.87
CA PRO A 116 14.27 -46.47 -37.07
C PRO A 116 15.21 -47.62 -37.43
N ARG A 117 16.51 -47.33 -37.49
CA ARG A 117 17.60 -48.31 -37.54
C ARG A 117 17.87 -48.84 -36.14
N ARG A 118 18.02 -50.17 -36.00
CA ARG A 118 18.36 -50.86 -34.75
C ARG A 118 19.76 -50.49 -34.27
N THR A 119 19.86 -49.83 -33.11
CA THR A 119 21.09 -49.71 -32.30
C THR A 119 21.00 -50.63 -31.09
N SER A 120 22.15 -51.16 -30.65
CA SER A 120 22.28 -52.23 -29.65
C SER A 120 21.80 -51.81 -28.25
N LEU A 121 21.08 -52.71 -27.56
CA LEU A 121 20.45 -52.49 -26.25
C LEU A 121 21.43 -52.04 -25.14
N ALA A 122 22.73 -52.29 -25.29
CA ALA A 122 23.72 -51.93 -24.29
C ALA A 122 23.95 -50.40 -24.17
N VAL A 123 23.79 -49.63 -25.25
CA VAL A 123 23.99 -48.17 -25.22
C VAL A 123 22.77 -47.43 -24.64
N LEU A 124 21.57 -47.97 -24.85
CA LEU A 124 20.32 -47.41 -24.33
C LEU A 124 20.24 -47.51 -22.80
N ALA A 125 20.76 -48.59 -22.20
CA ALA A 125 20.75 -48.75 -20.75
C ALA A 125 21.69 -47.76 -20.04
N THR A 126 22.89 -47.53 -20.58
CA THR A 126 23.85 -46.58 -19.99
C THR A 126 23.39 -45.14 -20.14
N VAL A 127 22.81 -44.79 -21.29
CA VAL A 127 22.21 -43.45 -21.50
C VAL A 127 21.00 -43.26 -20.61
N ALA A 128 20.14 -44.27 -20.41
CA ALA A 128 18.99 -44.18 -19.52
C ALA A 128 19.39 -44.00 -18.05
N VAL A 129 20.42 -44.70 -17.58
CA VAL A 129 20.96 -44.53 -16.22
C VAL A 129 21.62 -43.15 -16.07
N ALA A 130 22.39 -42.70 -17.06
CA ALA A 130 22.96 -41.36 -17.06
C ALA A 130 21.88 -40.27 -17.11
N PHE A 131 20.80 -40.47 -17.87
CA PHE A 131 19.65 -39.56 -17.90
C PHE A 131 18.86 -39.59 -16.59
N ALA A 132 18.72 -40.75 -15.95
CA ALA A 132 18.04 -40.88 -14.67
C ALA A 132 18.87 -40.25 -13.53
N LEU A 133 20.20 -40.40 -13.57
CA LEU A 133 21.12 -39.75 -12.63
C LEU A 133 21.22 -38.25 -12.89
N ALA A 134 21.24 -37.82 -14.15
CA ALA A 134 21.22 -36.40 -14.50
C ALA A 134 19.87 -35.75 -14.19
N ALA A 135 18.76 -36.45 -14.43
CA ALA A 135 17.42 -35.99 -14.04
C ALA A 135 17.25 -36.00 -12.52
N GLY A 136 17.77 -37.02 -11.82
CA GLY A 136 17.79 -37.08 -10.37
C GLY A 136 18.65 -35.98 -9.76
N TYR A 137 19.82 -35.70 -10.33
CA TYR A 137 20.68 -34.59 -9.94
C TYR A 137 20.04 -33.24 -10.28
N TRP A 138 19.41 -33.08 -11.45
CA TRP A 138 18.71 -31.86 -11.84
C TRP A 138 17.43 -31.61 -11.01
N LEU A 139 16.73 -32.67 -10.60
CA LEU A 139 15.61 -32.60 -9.66
C LEU A 139 16.10 -32.30 -8.23
N ALA A 140 17.26 -32.81 -7.83
CA ALA A 140 17.86 -32.56 -6.52
C ALA A 140 18.62 -31.22 -6.42
N SER A 141 19.06 -30.66 -7.56
CA SER A 141 19.75 -29.37 -7.67
C SER A 141 18.85 -28.24 -8.16
N ARG A 142 17.56 -28.53 -8.42
CA ARG A 142 16.54 -27.51 -8.59
C ARG A 142 16.33 -26.82 -7.25
N ASP A 143 17.03 -25.72 -7.09
CA ASP A 143 16.77 -24.73 -6.06
C ASP A 143 15.36 -24.19 -6.34
N ASP A 144 14.34 -24.75 -5.68
CA ASP A 144 12.93 -24.34 -5.77
C ASP A 144 12.69 -22.93 -5.17
N ARG A 145 13.78 -22.18 -4.92
CA ARG A 145 13.78 -20.75 -4.69
C ARG A 145 13.03 -20.10 -5.85
N VAL A 146 11.78 -19.76 -5.57
CA VAL A 146 10.96 -18.88 -6.40
C VAL A 146 11.85 -17.75 -6.90
N ASN A 147 12.07 -17.67 -8.22
CA ASN A 147 12.88 -16.60 -8.78
C ASN A 147 12.19 -15.27 -8.47
N ASP A 148 12.83 -14.44 -7.65
CA ASP A 148 12.29 -13.16 -7.19
C ASP A 148 11.89 -12.25 -8.36
N ASP A 149 12.66 -12.29 -9.46
CA ASP A 149 12.36 -11.52 -10.67
C ASP A 149 11.07 -12.02 -11.34
N ASP A 150 10.84 -13.33 -11.33
CA ASP A 150 9.60 -13.93 -11.84
C ASP A 150 8.41 -13.60 -10.92
N LEU A 151 8.57 -13.72 -9.60
CA LEU A 151 7.49 -13.39 -8.66
C LEU A 151 7.11 -11.91 -8.72
N GLY A 152 8.09 -11.00 -8.79
CA GLY A 152 7.86 -9.58 -8.99
C GLY A 152 7.15 -9.28 -10.31
N ALA A 153 7.59 -9.89 -11.42
CA ALA A 153 6.94 -9.74 -12.73
C ALA A 153 5.51 -10.30 -12.73
N ARG A 154 5.27 -11.40 -12.04
CA ARG A 154 3.94 -12.01 -11.88
C ARG A 154 3.02 -11.15 -11.02
N LEU A 155 3.51 -10.59 -9.90
CA LEU A 155 2.77 -9.64 -9.06
C LEU A 155 2.31 -8.41 -9.85
N ALA A 156 3.13 -7.91 -10.77
CA ALA A 156 2.74 -6.81 -11.65
C ALA A 156 1.56 -7.14 -12.58
N ASN A 157 1.25 -8.43 -12.78
CA ASN A 157 0.14 -8.92 -13.59
C ASN A 157 -1.03 -9.47 -12.75
N ALA A 158 -0.97 -9.33 -11.42
CA ALA A 158 -2.06 -9.75 -10.56
C ALA A 158 -3.33 -8.93 -10.82
N MET A 159 -4.49 -9.57 -10.63
CA MET A 159 -5.78 -8.96 -10.94
C MET A 159 -6.59 -8.74 -9.66
N PRO A 160 -7.46 -7.72 -9.62
CA PRO A 160 -8.48 -7.63 -8.58
C PRO A 160 -9.29 -8.93 -8.55
N PHE A 161 -9.29 -9.58 -7.39
CA PHE A 161 -10.16 -10.70 -7.07
C PHE A 161 -11.56 -10.22 -6.74
N THR A 162 -11.65 -9.07 -6.08
CA THR A 162 -12.87 -8.39 -5.71
C THR A 162 -12.69 -6.87 -5.90
N SER A 163 -13.80 -6.14 -5.94
CA SER A 163 -13.81 -4.67 -6.15
C SER A 163 -15.13 -4.06 -5.64
N ASP A 164 -15.56 -4.50 -4.45
CA ASP A 164 -16.80 -3.99 -3.84
C ASP A 164 -16.64 -2.53 -3.37
N VAL A 165 -17.74 -1.82 -3.16
CA VAL A 165 -17.73 -0.44 -2.63
C VAL A 165 -17.49 -0.41 -1.11
N LEU A 166 -17.71 -1.54 -0.43
CA LEU A 166 -17.42 -1.72 0.99
C LEU A 166 -15.96 -2.16 1.21
N LEU A 167 -15.48 -2.11 2.45
CA LEU A 167 -14.14 -2.57 2.81
C LEU A 167 -14.04 -4.09 2.68
N GLU A 168 -13.05 -4.58 1.92
CA GLU A 168 -12.74 -6.00 1.78
C GLU A 168 -11.42 -6.31 2.49
N ILE A 169 -11.47 -6.96 3.65
CA ILE A 169 -10.32 -7.07 4.55
C ILE A 169 -10.08 -8.49 5.09
N SER A 170 -8.84 -8.73 5.50
CA SER A 170 -8.33 -9.96 6.10
C SER A 170 -8.58 -11.22 5.25
N PRO A 171 -8.12 -11.26 3.98
CA PRO A 171 -8.31 -12.41 3.12
C PRO A 171 -7.51 -13.61 3.62
N ARG A 172 -8.11 -14.81 3.58
CA ARG A 172 -7.44 -16.09 3.85
C ARG A 172 -7.91 -17.18 2.89
N PHE A 173 -6.97 -17.96 2.37
CA PHE A 173 -7.29 -19.10 1.51
C PHE A 173 -7.92 -20.25 2.30
N SER A 174 -8.78 -21.02 1.63
CA SER A 174 -9.17 -22.35 2.11
C SER A 174 -7.99 -23.32 2.03
N PRO A 175 -8.00 -24.43 2.80
CA PRO A 175 -6.87 -25.38 2.83
C PRO A 175 -6.57 -26.01 1.45
N ASP A 176 -7.61 -26.23 0.64
CA ASP A 176 -7.50 -26.72 -0.74
C ASP A 176 -7.08 -25.65 -1.75
N GLY A 177 -6.96 -24.38 -1.32
CA GLY A 177 -6.58 -23.25 -2.15
C GLY A 177 -7.60 -22.89 -3.24
N LYS A 178 -8.86 -23.34 -3.13
CA LYS A 178 -9.91 -23.08 -4.15
C LYS A 178 -10.86 -21.95 -3.79
N ARG A 179 -10.82 -21.46 -2.55
CA ARG A 179 -11.71 -20.42 -2.03
C ARG A 179 -10.91 -19.42 -1.20
N VAL A 180 -11.47 -18.23 -1.06
CA VAL A 180 -10.95 -17.17 -0.18
C VAL A 180 -12.08 -16.72 0.73
N ALA A 181 -11.81 -16.71 2.04
CA ALA A 181 -12.67 -16.07 3.03
C ALA A 181 -12.14 -14.66 3.32
N TYR A 182 -13.03 -13.69 3.49
CA TYR A 182 -12.69 -12.31 3.82
C TYR A 182 -13.85 -11.62 4.53
N ALA A 183 -13.57 -10.51 5.19
CA ALA A 183 -14.60 -9.65 5.79
C ALA A 183 -14.99 -8.55 4.82
N LEU A 184 -16.30 -8.30 4.71
CA LEU A 184 -16.90 -7.29 3.84
C LEU A 184 -17.81 -6.37 4.69
N GLY A 185 -17.63 -5.06 4.62
CA GLY A 185 -18.51 -4.13 5.34
C GLY A 185 -17.94 -2.74 5.57
N GLN A 186 -18.46 -2.05 6.60
CA GLN A 186 -17.95 -0.76 7.06
C GLN A 186 -17.14 -0.95 8.35
N ALA A 187 -16.43 0.09 8.79
CA ALA A 187 -15.57 0.02 9.97
C ALA A 187 -16.32 -0.42 11.26
N THR A 188 -17.62 -0.13 11.35
CA THR A 188 -18.47 -0.42 12.52
C THR A 188 -19.20 -1.75 12.45
N ALA A 189 -19.32 -2.36 11.26
CA ALA A 189 -20.00 -3.63 11.09
C ALA A 189 -19.58 -4.34 9.79
N THR A 190 -19.26 -5.62 9.91
CA THR A 190 -18.78 -6.46 8.80
C THR A 190 -19.41 -7.85 8.83
N ARG A 191 -19.62 -8.41 7.64
CA ARG A 191 -19.99 -9.81 7.42
C ARG A 191 -18.80 -10.58 6.85
N LEU A 192 -18.81 -11.89 6.96
CA LEU A 192 -17.80 -12.72 6.31
C LEU A 192 -18.34 -13.26 4.99
N VAL A 193 -17.49 -13.30 3.97
CA VAL A 193 -17.78 -13.81 2.63
C VAL A 193 -16.79 -14.90 2.31
N ILE A 194 -17.29 -16.03 1.82
CA ILE A 194 -16.49 -17.11 1.23
C ILE A 194 -16.79 -17.12 -0.26
N ARG A 195 -15.74 -16.88 -1.06
CA ARG A 195 -15.82 -16.80 -2.51
C ARG A 195 -14.89 -17.83 -3.15
N SER A 196 -15.36 -18.54 -4.17
CA SER A 196 -14.54 -19.41 -5.00
C SER A 196 -13.58 -18.59 -5.86
N LEU A 197 -12.46 -19.20 -6.29
CA LEU A 197 -11.52 -18.49 -7.15
C LEU A 197 -12.11 -18.13 -8.52
N ASP A 198 -13.13 -18.84 -9.02
CA ASP A 198 -13.84 -18.50 -10.26
C ASP A 198 -14.83 -17.32 -10.11
N GLY A 199 -15.01 -16.81 -8.89
CA GLY A 199 -15.72 -15.57 -8.60
C GLY A 199 -17.10 -15.76 -7.97
N ALA A 200 -17.62 -16.98 -7.83
CA ALA A 200 -18.91 -17.22 -7.18
C ALA A 200 -18.86 -17.00 -5.66
N ILE A 201 -19.84 -16.27 -5.11
CA ILE A 201 -20.04 -16.20 -3.65
C ILE A 201 -20.72 -17.49 -3.22
N GLU A 202 -20.04 -18.30 -2.41
CA GLU A 202 -20.56 -19.58 -1.92
C GLU A 202 -21.31 -19.44 -0.61
N THR A 203 -20.80 -18.61 0.31
CA THR A 203 -21.33 -18.51 1.68
C THR A 203 -21.13 -17.12 2.25
N GLU A 204 -22.09 -16.68 3.06
CA GLU A 204 -22.01 -15.43 3.80
C GLU A 204 -22.42 -15.66 5.26
N ILE A 205 -21.63 -15.14 6.20
CA ILE A 205 -21.85 -15.31 7.64
C ILE A 205 -22.12 -13.94 8.26
N GLY A 206 -23.23 -13.83 9.00
CA GLY A 206 -23.62 -12.59 9.68
C GLY A 206 -24.13 -11.51 8.71
N ARG A 207 -25.09 -11.85 7.85
CA ARG A 207 -25.65 -10.93 6.84
C ARG A 207 -26.25 -9.65 7.41
N THR A 208 -26.76 -9.69 8.66
CA THR A 208 -27.19 -8.49 9.37
C THR A 208 -26.00 -7.83 10.09
N PRO A 209 -25.71 -6.56 9.78
CA PRO A 209 -24.55 -5.86 10.33
C PRO A 209 -24.82 -5.39 11.77
N GLU A 210 -24.74 -6.31 12.71
CA GLU A 210 -24.88 -6.04 14.17
C GLU A 210 -23.55 -6.18 14.92
N ALA A 211 -22.52 -6.67 14.23
CA ALA A 211 -21.22 -6.98 14.80
C ALA A 211 -20.09 -6.71 13.81
N ILE A 212 -18.90 -6.48 14.34
CA ILE A 212 -17.65 -6.53 13.57
C ILE A 212 -17.20 -7.99 13.55
N ARG A 213 -17.08 -8.58 12.36
CA ARG A 213 -16.52 -9.93 12.12
C ARG A 213 -15.34 -9.83 11.17
N VAL A 214 -14.15 -10.19 11.62
CA VAL A 214 -12.89 -10.03 10.86
C VAL A 214 -11.91 -11.17 11.12
N ALA A 215 -10.82 -11.20 10.35
CA ALA A 215 -9.79 -12.24 10.41
C ALA A 215 -10.34 -13.68 10.31
N PRO A 216 -11.12 -14.00 9.26
CA PRO A 216 -11.60 -15.37 9.05
C PRO A 216 -10.46 -16.33 8.73
N ILE A 217 -10.45 -17.53 9.29
CA ILE A 217 -9.45 -18.59 9.02
C ILE A 217 -10.16 -19.93 8.94
N PHE A 218 -9.95 -20.67 7.85
CA PHE A 218 -10.51 -22.01 7.71
C PHE A 218 -9.84 -23.01 8.64
N PHE A 219 -10.64 -23.93 9.15
CA PHE A 219 -10.11 -25.17 9.71
C PHE A 219 -9.57 -26.08 8.59
N PRO A 220 -8.65 -27.01 8.91
CA PRO A 220 -8.04 -27.91 7.91
C PRO A 220 -9.07 -28.78 7.17
N ASP A 221 -10.22 -29.05 7.78
CA ASP A 221 -11.32 -29.79 7.18
C ASP A 221 -12.07 -29.02 6.07
N GLY A 222 -11.86 -27.69 5.98
CA GLY A 222 -12.55 -26.81 5.03
C GLY A 222 -14.07 -26.66 5.26
N LYS A 223 -14.59 -27.22 6.36
CA LYS A 223 -16.02 -27.22 6.73
C LYS A 223 -16.32 -26.24 7.87
N ARG A 224 -15.29 -25.84 8.62
CA ARG A 224 -15.40 -24.87 9.72
C ARG A 224 -14.52 -23.67 9.48
N ILE A 225 -14.89 -22.55 10.10
CA ILE A 225 -14.13 -21.31 10.06
C ILE A 225 -14.03 -20.69 11.46
N ALA A 226 -12.86 -20.18 11.82
CA ALA A 226 -12.66 -19.36 13.00
C ALA A 226 -12.63 -17.87 12.59
N TYR A 227 -13.17 -16.99 13.41
CA TYR A 227 -13.10 -15.54 13.17
C TYR A 227 -13.17 -14.74 14.47
N TRP A 228 -12.64 -13.52 14.45
CA TRP A 228 -12.81 -12.59 15.58
C TRP A 228 -14.10 -11.80 15.42
N ARG A 229 -14.88 -11.75 16.51
CA ARG A 229 -16.15 -11.02 16.58
C ARG A 229 -16.06 -9.95 17.66
N ARG A 230 -16.63 -8.77 17.40
CA ARG A 230 -17.02 -7.81 18.44
C ARG A 230 -18.45 -7.36 18.25
N GLN A 231 -19.24 -7.50 19.30
CA GLN A 231 -20.66 -7.17 19.37
C GLN A 231 -20.97 -6.67 20.79
N ASP A 232 -21.67 -5.54 20.91
CA ASP A 232 -22.06 -4.94 22.20
C ASP A 232 -20.89 -4.78 23.19
N GLY A 233 -19.72 -4.40 22.66
CA GLY A 233 -18.48 -4.25 23.43
C GLY A 233 -17.79 -5.56 23.82
N GLN A 234 -18.45 -6.71 23.68
CA GLN A 234 -17.88 -8.03 23.90
C GLN A 234 -17.13 -8.53 22.67
N CYS A 235 -15.98 -9.13 22.90
CA CYS A 235 -15.11 -9.69 21.87
C CYS A 235 -14.94 -11.20 22.06
N ALA A 236 -14.76 -11.94 20.98
CA ALA A 236 -14.50 -13.37 21.03
C ALA A 236 -13.80 -13.86 19.76
N ILE A 237 -13.10 -14.98 19.87
CA ILE A 237 -12.78 -15.83 18.72
C ILE A 237 -13.81 -16.95 18.66
N VAL A 238 -14.53 -17.03 17.56
CA VAL A 238 -15.68 -17.91 17.35
C VAL A 238 -15.34 -18.93 16.27
N GLU A 239 -15.62 -20.20 16.56
CA GLU A 239 -15.71 -21.29 15.60
C GLU A 239 -17.14 -21.33 15.01
N HIS A 240 -17.26 -21.45 13.70
CA HIS A 240 -18.52 -21.54 12.99
C HIS A 240 -18.49 -22.71 12.00
N ASP A 241 -19.49 -23.57 12.08
CA ASP A 241 -19.70 -24.68 11.15
C ASP A 241 -20.48 -24.21 9.91
N LEU A 242 -19.90 -24.36 8.73
CA LEU A 242 -20.44 -23.78 7.49
C LEU A 242 -21.72 -24.48 7.00
N ALA A 243 -21.97 -25.72 7.42
CA ALA A 243 -23.13 -26.49 6.95
C ALA A 243 -24.36 -26.26 7.85
N SER A 244 -24.16 -26.31 9.16
CA SER A 244 -25.23 -26.18 10.16
C SER A 244 -25.44 -24.74 10.63
N GLY A 245 -24.44 -23.87 10.47
CA GLY A 245 -24.44 -22.50 10.98
C GLY A 245 -24.23 -22.39 12.50
N THR A 246 -23.92 -23.50 13.19
CA THR A 246 -23.71 -23.49 14.64
C THR A 246 -22.41 -22.79 15.00
N GLU A 247 -22.42 -22.05 16.10
CA GLU A 247 -21.27 -21.31 16.61
C GLU A 247 -20.83 -21.81 17.99
N ARG A 248 -19.52 -21.79 18.20
CA ARG A 248 -18.88 -22.10 19.47
C ARG A 248 -17.79 -21.07 19.76
N THR A 249 -17.83 -20.46 20.94
CA THR A 249 -16.74 -19.58 21.39
C THR A 249 -15.51 -20.42 21.74
N ILE A 250 -14.37 -20.15 21.08
CA ILE A 250 -13.07 -20.75 21.43
C ILE A 250 -12.41 -19.93 22.55
N LEU A 251 -12.44 -18.61 22.43
CA LEU A 251 -11.81 -17.69 23.37
C LEU A 251 -12.71 -16.45 23.57
N ASP A 252 -12.93 -16.05 24.82
CA ASP A 252 -13.81 -14.94 25.17
C ASP A 252 -13.03 -13.66 25.50
N CYS A 253 -13.76 -12.59 25.82
CA CYS A 253 -13.18 -11.27 26.02
C CYS A 253 -12.38 -11.14 27.32
N LYS A 254 -12.44 -12.12 28.24
CA LYS A 254 -11.64 -12.11 29.49
C LYS A 254 -10.15 -12.20 29.20
N GLN A 255 -9.77 -12.84 28.09
CA GLN A 255 -8.37 -12.90 27.63
C GLN A 255 -7.99 -11.74 26.70
N ALA A 256 -8.92 -10.80 26.46
CA ALA A 256 -8.76 -9.65 25.56
C ALA A 256 -8.11 -9.99 24.19
N PRO A 257 -8.60 -11.02 23.47
CA PRO A 257 -8.03 -11.40 22.18
C PRO A 257 -8.15 -10.28 21.15
N ARG A 258 -7.07 -10.02 20.41
CA ARG A 258 -7.07 -9.09 19.29
C ARG A 258 -7.51 -9.78 18.00
N SER A 259 -7.91 -9.01 17.00
CA SER A 259 -8.28 -9.49 15.65
C SER A 259 -7.08 -9.92 14.80
N ARG A 260 -6.00 -10.43 15.43
CA ARG A 260 -4.75 -10.86 14.82
C ARG A 260 -4.36 -12.20 15.44
N PHE A 261 -4.67 -13.28 14.74
CA PHE A 261 -4.39 -14.64 15.19
C PHE A 261 -4.17 -15.55 13.98
N ASP A 262 -3.63 -16.74 14.21
CA ASP A 262 -3.49 -17.77 13.20
C ASP A 262 -3.84 -19.16 13.74
N LEU A 263 -4.34 -20.04 12.88
CA LEU A 263 -4.65 -21.42 13.22
C LEU A 263 -3.53 -22.33 12.73
N ALA A 264 -3.04 -23.20 13.61
CA ALA A 264 -2.08 -24.22 13.22
C ALA A 264 -2.72 -25.14 12.16
N PRO A 265 -1.98 -25.54 11.11
CA PRO A 265 -2.47 -26.45 10.07
C PRO A 265 -3.04 -27.79 10.56
N ASP A 266 -2.77 -28.20 11.80
CA ASP A 266 -3.40 -29.38 12.44
C ASP A 266 -4.82 -29.12 12.97
N GLY A 267 -5.25 -27.86 13.03
CA GLY A 267 -6.56 -27.42 13.50
C GLY A 267 -6.76 -27.47 15.02
N LYS A 268 -5.71 -27.78 15.80
CA LYS A 268 -5.81 -28.03 17.24
C LYS A 268 -5.47 -26.79 18.07
N SER A 269 -4.65 -25.90 17.53
CA SER A 269 -4.13 -24.75 18.30
C SER A 269 -4.26 -23.44 17.52
N LEU A 270 -4.63 -22.36 18.22
CA LEU A 270 -4.52 -20.99 17.73
C LEU A 270 -3.32 -20.29 18.36
N VAL A 271 -2.65 -19.44 17.59
CA VAL A 271 -1.70 -18.45 18.13
C VAL A 271 -2.35 -17.08 18.02
N VAL A 272 -2.56 -16.43 19.17
CA VAL A 272 -3.36 -15.20 19.29
C VAL A 272 -2.50 -14.08 19.87
N THR A 273 -2.58 -12.89 19.29
CA THR A 273 -2.11 -11.68 19.97
C THR A 273 -3.10 -11.29 21.07
N ALA A 274 -2.63 -11.24 22.31
CA ALA A 274 -3.47 -10.97 23.48
C ALA A 274 -2.70 -10.21 24.57
N GLN A 275 -3.42 -9.62 25.51
CA GLN A 275 -2.79 -9.06 26.71
C GLN A 275 -2.44 -10.19 27.69
N VAL A 276 -1.21 -10.67 27.61
CA VAL A 276 -0.74 -11.82 28.42
C VAL A 276 -0.50 -11.42 29.88
N ARG A 277 0.00 -10.20 30.11
CA ARG A 277 0.17 -9.60 31.45
C ARG A 277 -0.62 -8.29 31.49
N PRO A 278 -1.47 -8.05 32.51
CA PRO A 278 -2.20 -6.78 32.62
C PRO A 278 -1.26 -5.58 32.60
N GLN A 279 -1.58 -4.54 31.83
CA GLN A 279 -0.78 -3.31 31.67
C GLN A 279 0.56 -3.43 30.92
N TYR A 280 0.98 -4.65 30.52
CA TYR A 280 2.16 -4.84 29.68
C TYR A 280 1.79 -4.82 28.19
N PRO A 281 2.78 -4.65 27.29
CA PRO A 281 2.56 -4.79 25.86
C PRO A 281 1.94 -6.15 25.50
N SER A 282 1.15 -6.18 24.42
CA SER A 282 0.53 -7.40 23.94
C SER A 282 1.59 -8.44 23.57
N GLY A 283 1.37 -9.70 23.96
CA GLY A 283 2.22 -10.84 23.64
C GLY A 283 1.48 -11.86 22.78
N LEU A 284 2.12 -13.01 22.54
CA LEU A 284 1.51 -14.15 21.87
C LEU A 284 1.08 -15.21 22.88
N MET A 285 -0.09 -15.77 22.63
CA MET A 285 -0.71 -16.81 23.44
C MET A 285 -1.10 -18.00 22.56
N LEU A 286 -0.75 -19.21 23.00
CA LEU A 286 -1.22 -20.46 22.43
C LEU A 286 -2.57 -20.82 23.06
N VAL A 287 -3.54 -21.21 22.25
CA VAL A 287 -4.88 -21.58 22.69
C VAL A 287 -5.23 -22.95 22.12
N ASP A 288 -5.59 -23.89 22.98
CA ASP A 288 -6.16 -25.17 22.56
C ASP A 288 -7.60 -24.96 22.08
N VAL A 289 -7.90 -25.37 20.85
CA VAL A 289 -9.19 -25.10 20.22
C VAL A 289 -10.33 -25.91 20.85
N ALA A 290 -10.05 -27.12 21.35
CA ALA A 290 -11.06 -28.01 21.90
C ALA A 290 -11.49 -27.61 23.33
N THR A 291 -10.59 -27.05 24.11
CA THR A 291 -10.81 -26.73 25.53
C THR A 291 -10.85 -25.25 25.82
N GLY A 292 -10.29 -24.41 24.94
CA GLY A 292 -10.05 -22.98 25.21
C GLY A 292 -8.89 -22.74 26.19
N ALA A 293 -8.14 -23.78 26.58
CA ALA A 293 -7.02 -23.65 27.50
C ALA A 293 -5.90 -22.81 26.87
N THR A 294 -5.33 -21.89 27.65
CA THR A 294 -4.36 -20.91 27.15
C THR A 294 -2.99 -21.06 27.79
N ARG A 295 -1.92 -20.86 27.02
CA ARG A 295 -0.54 -20.78 27.51
C ARG A 295 0.21 -19.62 26.84
N PRO A 296 0.93 -18.76 27.59
CA PRO A 296 1.82 -17.77 27.00
C PRO A 296 2.88 -18.40 26.08
N LEU A 297 3.11 -17.79 24.92
CA LEU A 297 4.29 -18.04 24.08
C LEU A 297 5.31 -16.91 24.23
N THR A 298 4.86 -15.66 24.35
CA THR A 298 5.74 -14.51 24.56
C THR A 298 5.16 -13.55 25.60
N GLN A 299 6.05 -12.83 26.28
CA GLN A 299 5.71 -11.88 27.35
C GLN A 299 6.64 -10.65 27.25
N PRO A 300 6.47 -9.79 26.24
CA PRO A 300 7.37 -8.63 26.04
C PRO A 300 7.33 -7.68 27.24
N ASP A 301 8.50 -7.15 27.59
CA ASP A 301 8.66 -6.14 28.65
C ASP A 301 8.40 -4.72 28.13
N PRO A 302 8.10 -3.75 29.01
CA PRO A 302 7.96 -2.36 28.62
C PRO A 302 9.20 -1.88 27.85
N GLY A 303 8.97 -1.16 26.74
CA GLY A 303 10.03 -0.71 25.83
C GLY A 303 10.35 -1.66 24.67
N MET A 304 10.03 -2.96 24.77
CA MET A 304 10.16 -3.90 23.64
C MET A 304 9.06 -3.73 22.58
N GLY A 305 7.92 -3.15 22.96
CA GLY A 305 6.74 -3.04 22.11
C GLY A 305 5.87 -4.31 22.13
N GLU A 306 4.92 -4.40 21.21
CA GLU A 306 3.94 -5.48 21.13
C GLU A 306 4.37 -6.59 20.16
N ASP A 307 3.99 -7.83 20.46
CA ASP A 307 4.10 -8.97 19.54
C ASP A 307 2.79 -9.16 18.76
N VAL A 308 2.84 -8.99 17.45
CA VAL A 308 1.66 -8.92 16.58
C VAL A 308 1.82 -9.71 15.27
N TYR A 309 0.69 -9.94 14.59
CA TYR A 309 0.59 -10.66 13.31
C TYR A 309 1.24 -12.06 13.33
N PRO A 310 0.89 -12.93 14.29
CA PRO A 310 1.43 -14.28 14.32
C PRO A 310 1.04 -15.03 13.03
N ARG A 311 1.97 -15.82 12.48
CA ARG A 311 1.74 -16.76 11.39
C ARG A 311 2.42 -18.08 11.66
N VAL A 312 1.62 -19.15 11.77
CA VAL A 312 2.13 -20.50 11.99
C VAL A 312 2.65 -21.05 10.66
N SER A 313 3.79 -21.72 10.68
CA SER A 313 4.36 -22.36 9.49
C SER A 313 3.47 -23.50 9.00
N PRO A 314 3.49 -23.82 7.69
CA PRO A 314 2.67 -24.91 7.15
C PRO A 314 2.92 -26.29 7.80
N ASP A 315 4.10 -26.51 8.38
CA ASP A 315 4.46 -27.74 9.12
C ASP A 315 4.11 -27.68 10.62
N SER A 316 3.46 -26.60 11.10
CA SER A 316 3.08 -26.35 12.49
C SER A 316 4.22 -26.28 13.50
N LYS A 317 5.48 -26.11 13.06
CA LYS A 317 6.65 -26.08 13.96
C LYS A 317 7.09 -24.69 14.36
N ARG A 318 6.90 -23.69 13.50
CA ARG A 318 7.42 -22.33 13.70
C ARG A 318 6.30 -21.30 13.70
N VAL A 319 6.58 -20.17 14.32
CA VAL A 319 5.71 -19.00 14.32
C VAL A 319 6.53 -17.78 13.92
N LEU A 320 6.07 -17.07 12.90
CA LEU A 320 6.54 -15.72 12.59
C LEU A 320 5.68 -14.70 13.32
N PHE A 321 6.27 -13.61 13.76
CA PHE A 321 5.56 -12.48 14.34
C PHE A 321 6.40 -11.21 14.23
N PHE A 322 5.78 -10.07 14.47
CA PHE A 322 6.48 -8.80 14.55
C PHE A 322 6.52 -8.31 15.98
N ARG A 323 7.67 -7.79 16.41
CA ARG A 323 7.87 -7.17 17.73
C ARG A 323 8.22 -5.70 17.57
N GLY A 324 7.54 -4.83 18.30
CA GLY A 324 7.89 -3.41 18.36
C GLY A 324 6.71 -2.47 18.55
N THR A 325 6.94 -1.18 18.33
CA THR A 325 5.90 -0.15 18.41
C THR A 325 5.05 -0.16 17.14
N GLU A 326 4.00 0.67 17.05
CA GLU A 326 3.22 0.75 15.82
C GLU A 326 4.06 1.21 14.63
N SER A 327 5.00 2.13 14.84
CA SER A 327 5.83 2.76 13.81
C SER A 327 7.14 2.02 13.49
N HIS A 328 7.59 1.15 14.38
CA HIS A 328 8.85 0.41 14.26
C HIS A 328 8.65 -1.03 14.72
N ARG A 329 8.63 -1.99 13.80
CA ARG A 329 8.53 -3.41 14.13
C ARG A 329 9.56 -4.25 13.39
N GLU A 330 10.14 -5.19 14.11
CA GLU A 330 11.11 -6.15 13.62
C GLU A 330 10.43 -7.50 13.35
N LEU A 331 10.90 -8.24 12.35
CA LEU A 331 10.43 -9.60 12.08
C LEU A 331 11.16 -10.60 12.98
N TRP A 332 10.41 -11.46 13.66
CA TRP A 332 10.90 -12.50 14.55
C TRP A 332 10.36 -13.87 14.14
N VAL A 333 11.12 -14.92 14.47
CA VAL A 333 10.74 -16.32 14.30
C VAL A 333 11.03 -17.10 15.58
N MET A 334 10.14 -18.02 15.94
CA MET A 334 10.34 -18.96 17.05
C MET A 334 9.89 -20.37 16.71
N GLU A 335 10.48 -21.36 17.39
CA GLU A 335 9.98 -22.73 17.41
C GLU A 335 8.82 -22.82 18.40
N LEU A 336 7.69 -23.38 17.98
CA LEU A 336 6.49 -23.50 18.81
C LEU A 336 6.72 -24.38 20.04
N ALA A 337 7.57 -25.41 19.89
CA ALA A 337 8.00 -26.29 20.98
C ALA A 337 9.02 -25.64 21.93
N ASN A 338 9.69 -24.56 21.51
CA ASN A 338 10.68 -23.86 22.31
C ASN A 338 10.63 -22.34 22.05
N PRO A 339 9.57 -21.67 22.56
CA PRO A 339 9.33 -20.27 22.27
C PRO A 339 10.42 -19.34 22.85
N ASP A 340 11.14 -19.77 23.89
CA ASP A 340 12.24 -19.01 24.51
C ASP A 340 13.44 -18.83 23.56
N ARG A 341 13.51 -19.63 22.48
CA ARG A 341 14.52 -19.49 21.41
C ARG A 341 14.07 -18.60 20.26
N ALA A 342 13.10 -17.71 20.49
CA ALA A 342 12.74 -16.70 19.51
C ALA A 342 13.97 -15.88 19.09
N ARG A 343 14.18 -15.74 17.78
CA ARG A 343 15.26 -14.94 17.21
C ARG A 343 14.72 -13.89 16.25
N ARG A 344 15.40 -12.76 16.20
CA ARG A 344 15.17 -11.71 15.21
C ARG A 344 15.67 -12.17 13.85
N VAL A 345 14.90 -11.88 12.80
CA VAL A 345 15.23 -12.18 11.39
C VAL A 345 15.75 -10.93 10.69
N LEU A 346 15.04 -9.81 10.83
CA LEU A 346 15.35 -8.55 10.13
C LEU A 346 15.23 -7.36 11.08
N THR A 347 16.21 -6.47 11.01
CA THR A 347 16.22 -5.17 11.70
C THR A 347 16.04 -4.07 10.68
N ARG A 348 14.79 -3.78 10.31
CA ARG A 348 14.47 -2.68 9.39
C ARG A 348 13.29 -1.89 9.94
N ASP A 349 13.50 -0.60 10.09
CA ASP A 349 12.50 0.32 10.61
C ASP A 349 11.40 0.58 9.57
N GLY A 350 10.16 0.64 10.04
CA GLY A 350 8.99 0.92 9.20
C GLY A 350 7.70 0.28 9.71
N LEU A 351 6.59 0.68 9.08
CA LEU A 351 5.28 0.10 9.29
C LEU A 351 5.19 -1.25 8.58
N VAL A 352 4.65 -2.23 9.31
CA VAL A 352 4.41 -3.59 8.82
C VAL A 352 2.92 -3.92 8.84
N TYR A 353 2.49 -4.65 7.83
CA TYR A 353 1.09 -4.91 7.52
C TYR A 353 0.82 -6.39 7.29
N GLY A 354 1.56 -7.27 7.97
CA GLY A 354 1.38 -8.72 7.91
C GLY A 354 2.45 -9.44 7.08
N VAL A 355 2.46 -10.76 7.24
CA VAL A 355 3.44 -11.68 6.66
C VAL A 355 2.74 -12.96 6.23
N ALA A 356 3.30 -13.68 5.25
CA ALA A 356 2.87 -15.01 4.82
C ALA A 356 4.06 -15.87 4.39
N TRP A 357 3.94 -17.19 4.57
CA TRP A 357 4.94 -18.18 4.15
C TRP A 357 4.83 -18.47 2.65
N LEU A 358 5.93 -18.43 1.88
CA LEU A 358 5.96 -18.90 0.48
C LEU A 358 6.23 -20.41 0.36
N GLY A 359 6.46 -21.08 1.47
CA GLY A 359 6.75 -22.52 1.57
C GLY A 359 7.00 -22.91 3.03
N ASN A 360 7.26 -24.20 3.28
CA ASN A 360 7.45 -24.71 4.65
C ASN A 360 8.65 -24.07 5.37
N ASP A 361 9.72 -23.78 4.63
CA ASP A 361 11.01 -23.31 5.15
C ASP A 361 11.32 -21.83 4.89
N GLY A 362 10.32 -21.08 4.42
CA GLY A 362 10.54 -19.77 3.84
C GLY A 362 10.96 -19.88 2.37
N PRO A 363 11.29 -18.77 1.69
CA PRO A 363 11.23 -17.38 2.14
C PRO A 363 9.80 -16.93 2.51
N VAL A 364 9.66 -15.72 3.03
CA VAL A 364 8.35 -15.15 3.40
C VAL A 364 8.03 -13.90 2.59
N VAL A 365 6.74 -13.62 2.40
CA VAL A 365 6.27 -12.33 1.89
C VAL A 365 5.82 -11.46 3.05
N VAL A 366 6.39 -10.27 3.16
CA VAL A 366 6.05 -9.26 4.15
C VAL A 366 5.49 -8.03 3.46
N ALA A 367 4.32 -7.57 3.90
CA ALA A 367 3.80 -6.25 3.52
C ALA A 367 4.40 -5.19 4.46
N ALA A 368 5.21 -4.26 3.95
CA ALA A 368 5.87 -3.21 4.73
C ALA A 368 6.20 -1.98 3.88
N ASP A 369 6.54 -0.86 4.52
CA ASP A 369 6.98 0.38 3.87
C ASP A 369 8.50 0.61 3.86
N TRP A 370 9.27 -0.44 4.13
CA TRP A 370 10.73 -0.50 4.20
C TRP A 370 11.52 0.13 3.04
N PHE A 371 10.89 0.32 1.88
CA PHE A 371 11.49 0.91 0.67
C PHE A 371 10.77 2.22 0.27
N GLY A 372 10.29 2.97 1.25
CA GLY A 372 9.67 4.29 1.07
C GLY A 372 8.20 4.26 0.62
N MET A 373 7.64 3.06 0.41
CA MET A 373 6.25 2.86 0.05
C MET A 373 5.76 1.52 0.57
N ARG A 374 4.49 1.46 1.02
CA ARG A 374 3.85 0.20 1.41
C ARG A 374 3.77 -0.73 0.20
N ALA A 375 4.41 -1.89 0.29
CA ALA A 375 4.53 -2.87 -0.78
C ALA A 375 4.78 -4.27 -0.21
N LEU A 376 4.72 -5.29 -1.06
CA LEU A 376 5.16 -6.64 -0.74
C LEU A 376 6.67 -6.76 -0.93
N ASN A 377 7.30 -7.43 0.03
CA ASN A 377 8.73 -7.69 0.08
C ASN A 377 8.95 -9.18 0.33
N ARG A 378 9.96 -9.77 -0.30
CA ARG A 378 10.43 -11.10 0.05
C ARG A 378 11.48 -10.95 1.16
N VAL A 379 11.40 -11.79 2.18
CA VAL A 379 12.41 -11.87 3.24
C VAL A 379 12.96 -13.28 3.31
N ASP A 380 14.28 -13.38 3.25
CA ASP A 380 15.00 -14.63 3.53
C ASP A 380 15.14 -14.79 5.05
N LEU A 381 14.70 -15.94 5.59
CA LEU A 381 14.67 -16.17 7.03
C LEU A 381 16.05 -16.53 7.62
N GLU A 382 17.00 -16.94 6.79
CA GLU A 382 18.36 -17.30 7.20
C GLU A 382 19.26 -16.07 7.18
N THR A 383 19.28 -15.33 6.07
CA THR A 383 20.15 -14.15 5.91
C THR A 383 19.55 -12.88 6.50
N GLY A 384 18.22 -12.82 6.64
CA GLY A 384 17.51 -11.60 7.01
C GLY A 384 17.44 -10.58 5.88
N GLU A 385 17.85 -10.93 4.65
CA GLU A 385 17.80 -10.02 3.51
C GLU A 385 16.35 -9.78 3.06
N ALA A 386 16.00 -8.52 2.84
CA ALA A 386 14.70 -8.11 2.34
C ALA A 386 14.83 -7.52 0.93
N ARG A 387 13.97 -7.98 0.00
CA ARG A 387 13.90 -7.49 -1.38
C ARG A 387 12.50 -7.04 -1.73
N LEU A 388 12.37 -5.84 -2.30
CA LEU A 388 11.10 -5.31 -2.80
C LEU A 388 10.58 -6.16 -3.97
N LEU A 389 9.34 -6.65 -3.87
CA LEU A 389 8.66 -7.39 -4.94
C LEU A 389 7.66 -6.52 -5.74
N GLY A 390 7.11 -5.47 -5.11
CA GLY A 390 6.10 -4.60 -5.73
C GLY A 390 4.74 -4.68 -5.05
N ALA A 391 3.64 -4.62 -5.82
CA ALA A 391 2.26 -4.55 -5.29
C ALA A 391 2.08 -3.37 -4.29
N ARG A 392 2.29 -2.14 -4.79
CA ARG A 392 2.08 -0.91 -4.00
C ARG A 392 0.69 -0.90 -3.36
N GLY A 393 0.63 -0.58 -2.08
CA GLY A 393 -0.61 -0.52 -1.30
C GLY A 393 -0.96 -1.82 -0.60
N ALA A 394 -0.23 -2.91 -0.85
CA ALA A 394 -0.52 -4.24 -0.33
C ALA A 394 -0.50 -4.33 1.21
N ARG A 395 -1.40 -5.14 1.77
CA ARG A 395 -1.48 -5.50 3.19
C ARG A 395 -2.03 -6.93 3.36
N PHE A 396 -1.73 -7.51 4.51
CA PHE A 396 -2.23 -8.79 5.01
C PHE A 396 -2.22 -9.90 3.95
N PRO A 397 -1.04 -10.24 3.39
CA PRO A 397 -0.95 -11.27 2.38
C PRO A 397 -1.27 -12.66 2.98
N ASP A 398 -1.78 -13.55 2.14
CA ASP A 398 -1.90 -14.97 2.42
C ASP A 398 -1.52 -15.80 1.20
N VAL A 399 -0.97 -17.00 1.43
CA VAL A 399 -0.45 -17.89 0.40
C VAL A 399 -1.18 -19.23 0.51
N SER A 400 -1.72 -19.71 -0.61
CA SER A 400 -2.37 -21.01 -0.68
C SER A 400 -1.36 -22.16 -0.71
N SER A 401 -1.83 -23.38 -0.47
CA SER A 401 -1.06 -24.63 -0.64
C SER A 401 -0.51 -24.84 -2.06
N ARG A 402 -1.02 -24.12 -3.07
CA ARG A 402 -0.56 -24.17 -4.47
C ARG A 402 0.45 -23.07 -4.81
N GLY A 403 0.68 -22.14 -3.89
CA GLY A 403 1.53 -20.96 -4.11
C GLY A 403 0.81 -19.78 -4.78
N ASP A 404 -0.52 -19.81 -4.89
CA ASP A 404 -1.31 -18.61 -5.21
C ASP A 404 -1.24 -17.63 -4.04
N LEU A 405 -1.23 -16.32 -4.32
CA LEU A 405 -1.14 -15.25 -3.33
C LEU A 405 -2.39 -14.38 -3.38
N VAL A 406 -2.95 -14.05 -2.22
CA VAL A 406 -4.02 -13.06 -2.05
C VAL A 406 -3.57 -11.98 -1.07
N TRP A 407 -3.97 -10.74 -1.29
CA TRP A 407 -3.67 -9.63 -0.38
C TRP A 407 -4.71 -8.52 -0.50
N GLU A 408 -4.79 -7.68 0.52
CA GLU A 408 -5.54 -6.41 0.44
C GLU A 408 -4.73 -5.37 -0.32
N ASN A 409 -5.35 -4.68 -1.26
CA ASN A 409 -4.80 -3.47 -1.85
C ASN A 409 -5.59 -2.25 -1.38
N ALA A 410 -5.10 -1.59 -0.33
CA ALA A 410 -5.77 -0.42 0.24
C ALA A 410 -5.30 0.88 -0.42
N GLN A 411 -6.24 1.59 -1.04
CA GLN A 411 -6.01 2.89 -1.66
C GLN A 411 -6.53 3.98 -0.74
N TYR A 412 -5.61 4.85 -0.32
CA TYR A 412 -5.92 6.03 0.47
C TYR A 412 -5.83 7.25 -0.43
N SER A 413 -6.88 8.07 -0.41
CA SER A 413 -6.89 9.37 -1.06
C SER A 413 -7.42 10.41 -0.11
N ALA A 414 -6.91 11.62 -0.27
CA ALA A 414 -7.39 12.79 0.44
C ALA A 414 -7.43 13.96 -0.53
N ASN A 415 -8.43 14.81 -0.38
CA ASN A 415 -8.60 15.99 -1.22
C ASN A 415 -8.82 17.21 -0.34
N ILE A 416 -8.43 18.38 -0.84
CA ILE A 416 -8.70 19.66 -0.19
C ILE A 416 -10.12 20.09 -0.56
N TRP A 417 -10.90 20.49 0.43
CA TRP A 417 -12.26 20.99 0.27
C TRP A 417 -12.32 22.44 0.69
N ARG A 418 -12.89 23.27 -0.16
CA ARG A 418 -13.25 24.66 0.12
C ARG A 418 -14.59 24.70 0.83
N VAL A 419 -14.64 25.40 1.95
CA VAL A 419 -15.83 25.65 2.77
C VAL A 419 -16.00 27.16 2.91
N ASP A 420 -17.20 27.66 2.62
CA ASP A 420 -17.56 29.06 2.83
C ASP A 420 -18.00 29.24 4.29
N LEU A 421 -17.27 30.07 5.03
CA LEU A 421 -17.59 30.36 6.44
C LEU A 421 -18.72 31.40 6.57
N GLY A 422 -18.97 32.21 5.54
CA GLY A 422 -20.04 33.20 5.49
C GLY A 422 -21.38 32.63 5.02
N ASN A 423 -21.36 31.58 4.20
CA ASN A 423 -22.55 30.88 3.73
C ASN A 423 -22.56 29.41 4.19
N ARG A 424 -23.20 29.15 5.33
CA ARG A 424 -23.25 27.82 5.96
C ARG A 424 -24.04 26.79 5.15
N ASP A 425 -24.91 27.23 4.24
CA ASP A 425 -25.73 26.35 3.40
C ASP A 425 -25.01 25.95 2.11
N ALA A 426 -23.87 26.59 1.79
CA ALA A 426 -23.07 26.24 0.63
C ALA A 426 -22.39 24.88 0.82
N ALA A 427 -22.58 23.97 -0.13
CA ALA A 427 -21.91 22.68 -0.12
C ALA A 427 -20.38 22.84 -0.28
N PRO A 428 -19.55 22.11 0.48
CA PRO A 428 -18.10 22.13 0.28
C PRO A 428 -17.70 21.73 -1.14
N GLN A 429 -16.72 22.43 -1.71
CA GLN A 429 -16.23 22.19 -3.07
C GLN A 429 -14.83 21.56 -3.03
N ALA A 430 -14.63 20.44 -3.71
CA ALA A 430 -13.30 19.85 -3.85
C ALA A 430 -12.39 20.73 -4.72
N LEU A 431 -11.16 20.96 -4.27
CA LEU A 431 -10.11 21.66 -4.99
C LEU A 431 -9.03 20.68 -5.45
N TRP A 432 -8.66 20.79 -6.73
CA TRP A 432 -7.64 19.97 -7.39
C TRP A 432 -7.75 18.46 -7.08
N PRO A 433 -8.92 17.84 -7.35
CA PRO A 433 -9.20 16.48 -6.93
C PRO A 433 -8.19 15.48 -7.51
N SER A 434 -7.88 14.46 -6.72
CA SER A 434 -6.96 13.40 -7.05
C SER A 434 -7.42 12.07 -6.46
N THR A 435 -7.02 10.97 -7.11
CA THR A 435 -7.11 9.60 -6.57
C THR A 435 -5.94 9.27 -5.63
N ARG A 436 -5.17 10.30 -5.26
CA ARG A 436 -3.98 10.25 -4.42
C ARG A 436 -4.17 11.14 -3.19
N TYR A 437 -3.20 11.16 -2.30
CA TYR A 437 -3.25 12.01 -1.12
C TYR A 437 -2.94 13.45 -1.50
N THR A 438 -3.79 14.37 -1.07
CA THR A 438 -3.64 15.83 -1.21
C THR A 438 -4.09 16.47 0.10
N GLY A 439 -3.22 17.29 0.69
CA GLY A 439 -3.47 17.91 2.00
C GLY A 439 -2.44 18.98 2.33
N GLN A 440 -2.34 19.34 3.61
CA GLN A 440 -1.45 20.40 4.10
C GLN A 440 -1.60 21.73 3.32
N PRO A 441 -2.84 22.25 3.17
CA PRO A 441 -3.04 23.52 2.49
C PRO A 441 -2.47 24.68 3.31
N GLU A 442 -1.99 25.71 2.63
CA GLU A 442 -1.65 27.00 3.23
C GLU A 442 -1.91 28.13 2.24
N PHE A 443 -2.58 29.19 2.70
CA PHE A 443 -2.79 30.40 1.90
C PHE A 443 -1.54 31.28 1.86
N SER A 444 -1.28 31.89 0.71
CA SER A 444 -0.36 33.03 0.61
C SER A 444 -0.88 34.20 1.45
N SER A 445 0.02 35.10 1.84
CA SER A 445 -0.33 36.27 2.68
C SER A 445 -1.38 37.19 2.06
N ASP A 446 -1.50 37.20 0.73
CA ASP A 446 -2.53 37.92 -0.03
C ASP A 446 -3.83 37.12 -0.27
N GLY A 447 -3.87 35.85 0.14
CA GLY A 447 -4.99 34.93 -0.04
C GLY A 447 -5.24 34.48 -1.49
N ARG A 448 -4.40 34.88 -2.46
CA ARG A 448 -4.61 34.59 -3.89
C ARG A 448 -4.17 33.19 -4.30
N HIS A 449 -3.22 32.62 -3.57
CA HIS A 449 -2.64 31.32 -3.88
C HIS A 449 -2.71 30.40 -2.68
N VAL A 450 -2.73 29.10 -2.95
CA VAL A 450 -2.65 28.05 -1.94
C VAL A 450 -1.48 27.15 -2.30
N ALA A 451 -0.55 26.97 -1.35
CA ALA A 451 0.45 25.92 -1.42
C ALA A 451 -0.09 24.67 -0.73
N PHE A 452 0.18 23.48 -1.27
CA PHE A 452 -0.27 22.23 -0.67
C PHE A 452 0.62 21.05 -1.06
N ALA A 453 0.61 19.99 -0.24
CA ALA A 453 1.33 18.75 -0.51
C ALA A 453 0.42 17.74 -1.23
N SER A 454 0.94 17.08 -2.27
CA SER A 454 0.23 16.01 -2.97
C SER A 454 1.18 14.96 -3.53
N ASN A 455 0.76 13.70 -3.50
CA ASN A 455 1.45 12.60 -4.20
C ASN A 455 0.74 12.14 -5.49
N ARG A 456 0.07 13.07 -6.16
CA ARG A 456 -0.62 12.83 -7.44
C ARG A 456 0.27 12.27 -8.55
N GLU A 457 1.56 12.61 -8.54
CA GLU A 457 2.57 12.11 -9.48
C GLU A 457 3.33 10.86 -8.98
N GLY A 458 2.92 10.29 -7.83
CA GLY A 458 3.45 9.04 -7.30
C GLY A 458 4.34 9.19 -6.06
N HIS A 459 4.90 10.38 -5.81
CA HIS A 459 5.64 10.76 -4.60
C HIS A 459 5.18 12.13 -4.09
N ASP A 460 5.35 12.44 -2.80
CA ASP A 460 4.90 13.71 -2.24
C ASP A 460 5.70 14.89 -2.83
N ALA A 461 4.99 15.85 -3.40
CA ALA A 461 5.50 17.09 -3.96
C ALA A 461 4.62 18.27 -3.52
N ILE A 462 5.16 19.49 -3.63
CA ILE A 462 4.42 20.72 -3.34
C ILE A 462 3.83 21.29 -4.63
N TYR A 463 2.59 21.74 -4.55
CA TYR A 463 1.86 22.40 -5.61
C TYR A 463 1.36 23.76 -5.14
N VAL A 464 1.24 24.70 -6.08
CA VAL A 464 0.65 26.02 -5.85
C VAL A 464 -0.44 26.28 -6.90
N GLY A 465 -1.61 26.76 -6.45
CA GLY A 465 -2.71 27.13 -7.34
C GLY A 465 -3.59 28.25 -6.77
N ALA A 466 -4.27 28.98 -7.65
CA ALA A 466 -5.39 29.84 -7.27
C ALA A 466 -6.66 28.99 -7.08
N LEU A 467 -7.58 29.42 -6.21
CA LEU A 467 -8.78 28.61 -5.84
C LEU A 467 -9.64 28.18 -7.04
N ASP A 468 -9.64 28.95 -8.12
CA ASP A 468 -10.36 28.74 -9.38
C ASP A 468 -9.45 28.35 -10.56
N GLY A 469 -8.15 28.19 -10.32
CA GLY A 469 -7.14 27.88 -11.32
C GLY A 469 -6.55 26.48 -11.20
N GLU A 470 -5.75 26.10 -12.19
CA GLU A 470 -4.97 24.87 -12.11
C GLU A 470 -3.82 24.99 -11.11
N ALA A 471 -3.54 23.90 -10.40
CA ALA A 471 -2.38 23.81 -9.53
C ALA A 471 -1.15 23.40 -10.33
N LYS A 472 -0.03 24.08 -10.09
CA LYS A 472 1.26 23.85 -10.73
C LYS A 472 2.26 23.35 -9.71
N ARG A 473 3.09 22.40 -10.11
CA ARG A 473 4.13 21.82 -9.25
C ARG A 473 5.21 22.87 -8.97
N VAL A 474 5.58 23.03 -7.69
CA VAL A 474 6.76 23.81 -7.30
C VAL A 474 8.00 23.06 -7.78
N PRO A 475 8.99 23.72 -8.41
CA PRO A 475 10.09 23.06 -9.13
C PRO A 475 11.17 22.44 -8.23
N PHE A 476 10.76 21.77 -7.15
CA PHE A 476 11.65 20.96 -6.34
C PHE A 476 12.11 19.69 -7.09
N PRO A 477 13.37 19.23 -6.89
CA PRO A 477 13.89 18.00 -7.49
C PRO A 477 13.02 16.76 -7.21
N ALA A 478 12.78 15.91 -8.21
CA ALA A 478 11.82 14.80 -8.12
C ALA A 478 12.29 13.58 -7.29
N ASN A 479 13.57 13.52 -6.92
CA ASN A 479 14.16 12.39 -6.19
C ASN A 479 13.94 12.44 -4.67
N PHE A 480 13.12 13.36 -4.17
CA PHE A 480 12.80 13.52 -2.75
C PHE A 480 11.29 13.64 -2.53
N ARG A 481 10.87 13.44 -1.28
CA ARG A 481 9.52 13.73 -0.83
C ARG A 481 9.48 15.12 -0.19
N TYR A 482 8.42 15.88 -0.44
CA TYR A 482 8.23 17.21 0.13
C TYR A 482 6.90 17.29 0.87
N MET A 483 6.93 17.90 2.05
CA MET A 483 5.77 18.09 2.92
C MET A 483 5.87 19.43 3.66
N ARG A 484 4.81 19.80 4.39
CA ARG A 484 4.72 21.02 5.22
C ARG A 484 5.08 22.28 4.42
N PRO A 485 4.34 22.60 3.35
CA PRO A 485 4.57 23.85 2.65
C PRO A 485 4.26 25.04 3.56
N HIS A 486 5.09 26.09 3.50
CA HIS A 486 4.85 27.37 4.18
C HIS A 486 5.22 28.54 3.27
N TRP A 487 4.38 29.56 3.17
CA TRP A 487 4.64 30.73 2.34
C TRP A 487 5.64 31.68 2.98
N SER A 488 6.53 32.26 2.16
CA SER A 488 7.31 33.38 2.65
C SER A 488 6.44 34.59 2.98
N ALA A 489 6.87 35.41 3.94
CA ALA A 489 6.09 36.58 4.38
C ALA A 489 5.77 37.54 3.21
N ASP A 490 6.71 37.67 2.27
CA ASP A 490 6.58 38.46 1.04
C ASP A 490 5.73 37.81 -0.07
N GLY A 491 5.29 36.55 0.11
CA GLY A 491 4.49 35.79 -0.86
C GLY A 491 5.25 35.36 -2.13
N LYS A 492 6.58 35.51 -2.18
CA LYS A 492 7.39 35.22 -3.38
C LYS A 492 8.10 33.86 -3.36
N SER A 493 7.96 33.11 -2.28
CA SER A 493 8.62 31.82 -2.11
C SER A 493 7.78 30.85 -1.29
N VAL A 494 8.06 29.57 -1.49
CA VAL A 494 7.47 28.48 -0.71
C VAL A 494 8.59 27.71 -0.03
N TYR A 495 8.53 27.62 1.29
CA TYR A 495 9.31 26.69 2.10
C TYR A 495 8.66 25.31 2.09
N ALA A 496 9.46 24.26 2.23
CA ALA A 496 8.98 22.91 2.45
C ALA A 496 10.01 22.09 3.23
N VAL A 497 9.55 21.02 3.86
CA VAL A 497 10.40 19.98 4.43
C VAL A 497 10.70 18.94 3.35
N ARG A 498 11.98 18.78 3.01
CA ARG A 498 12.48 17.75 2.09
C ARG A 498 12.92 16.53 2.89
N VAL A 499 12.36 15.36 2.57
CA VAL A 499 12.69 14.07 3.19
C VAL A 499 13.47 13.20 2.22
N SER A 500 14.64 12.72 2.66
CA SER A 500 15.44 11.72 1.93
C SER A 500 14.76 10.35 1.94
N ILE A 501 14.88 9.62 0.83
CA ILE A 501 14.33 8.28 0.63
C ILE A 501 15.43 7.20 0.89
N GLU A 502 16.63 7.62 1.31
CA GLU A 502 17.78 6.73 1.62
C GLU A 502 17.75 6.18 3.06
N GLU A 503 18.65 5.23 3.38
CA GLU A 503 18.68 4.42 4.62
C GLU A 503 18.72 5.22 5.94
N LYS A 504 19.07 6.51 5.90
CA LYS A 504 18.89 7.44 7.02
C LYS A 504 17.96 8.57 6.58
N PRO A 505 16.71 8.64 7.09
CA PRO A 505 15.80 9.70 6.73
C PRO A 505 16.31 11.04 7.28
N THR A 506 16.93 11.83 6.42
CA THR A 506 17.26 13.22 6.71
C THR A 506 16.10 14.10 6.26
N GLN A 507 15.71 15.03 7.13
CA GLN A 507 14.64 16.00 6.87
C GLN A 507 15.23 17.41 7.01
N VAL A 508 15.25 18.15 5.90
CA VAL A 508 15.85 19.48 5.84
C VAL A 508 14.87 20.49 5.25
N VAL A 509 15.08 21.77 5.55
CA VAL A 509 14.31 22.85 4.94
C VAL A 509 14.81 23.11 3.52
N VAL A 510 13.88 23.28 2.59
CA VAL A 510 14.12 23.83 1.26
C VAL A 510 13.24 25.05 1.02
N ARG A 511 13.69 25.96 0.17
CA ARG A 511 12.95 27.15 -0.27
C ARG A 511 12.97 27.21 -1.79
N ALA A 512 11.83 27.47 -2.42
CA ALA A 512 11.75 27.73 -3.85
C ALA A 512 11.14 29.11 -4.11
N SER A 513 11.71 29.89 -5.03
CA SER A 513 11.03 31.07 -5.56
C SER A 513 9.84 30.65 -6.42
N TRP A 514 8.77 31.43 -6.34
CA TRP A 514 7.53 31.16 -7.05
C TRP A 514 7.08 32.41 -7.83
N PRO A 515 6.75 32.28 -9.14
CA PRO A 515 6.75 31.07 -9.97
C PRO A 515 8.08 30.68 -10.65
N GLU A 516 9.15 31.47 -10.52
CA GLU A 516 10.34 31.42 -11.40
C GLU A 516 11.34 30.28 -11.09
N GLY A 517 11.31 29.69 -9.89
CA GLY A 517 11.79 28.32 -9.68
C GLY A 517 13.23 28.09 -9.20
N THR A 518 13.91 29.10 -8.64
CA THR A 518 15.21 28.89 -7.97
C THR A 518 15.01 28.14 -6.65
N VAL A 519 15.65 26.98 -6.49
CA VAL A 519 15.57 26.15 -5.29
C VAL A 519 16.84 26.28 -4.45
N GLU A 520 16.67 26.53 -3.16
CA GLU A 520 17.73 26.62 -2.16
C GLU A 520 17.52 25.55 -1.08
N VAL A 521 18.61 24.89 -0.67
CA VAL A 521 18.61 23.93 0.46
C VAL A 521 19.19 24.63 1.68
N LEU A 522 18.37 24.79 2.71
CA LEU A 522 18.72 25.48 3.95
C LEU A 522 19.22 24.45 5.00
N ALA A 523 20.24 23.68 4.65
CA ALA A 523 20.73 22.56 5.48
C ALA A 523 21.27 23.00 6.86
N HIS A 524 21.65 24.27 7.01
CA HIS A 524 22.09 24.85 8.28
C HIS A 524 20.97 24.90 9.34
N LEU A 525 19.71 24.74 8.93
CA LEU A 525 18.54 24.72 9.82
C LEU A 525 18.29 23.36 10.50
N GLY A 526 19.11 22.34 10.21
CA GLY A 526 19.04 21.02 10.85
C GLY A 526 18.71 19.87 9.90
N SER A 527 18.80 18.65 10.39
CA SER A 527 18.67 17.39 9.62
C SER A 527 17.50 16.49 10.04
N LEU A 528 16.73 16.90 11.05
CA LEU A 528 15.53 16.22 11.56
C LEU A 528 14.34 17.19 11.62
N VAL A 529 14.24 18.08 10.63
CA VAL A 529 13.20 19.11 10.56
C VAL A 529 11.86 18.51 10.16
N ASN A 530 10.82 18.70 10.96
CA ASN A 530 9.47 18.22 10.70
C ASN A 530 8.44 19.32 10.45
N ASP A 531 8.77 20.59 10.74
CA ASP A 531 7.96 21.75 10.35
C ASP A 531 8.86 22.98 10.15
N VAL A 532 8.47 23.89 9.27
CA VAL A 532 9.17 25.14 9.00
C VAL A 532 8.17 26.28 8.79
N ARG A 533 8.39 27.40 9.47
CA ARG A 533 7.52 28.58 9.38
C ARG A 533 8.33 29.87 9.38
N GLU A 534 8.04 30.77 8.44
CA GLU A 534 8.57 32.14 8.46
C GLU A 534 7.66 33.03 9.31
N SER A 535 8.28 33.89 10.12
CA SER A 535 7.60 34.95 10.86
C SER A 535 6.93 35.97 9.94
N ALA A 536 5.86 36.62 10.42
CA ALA A 536 5.06 37.55 9.64
C ALA A 536 5.83 38.80 9.18
N ASP A 537 6.89 39.19 9.89
CA ASP A 537 7.78 40.30 9.53
C ASP A 537 8.88 39.90 8.52
N GLY A 538 9.01 38.60 8.23
CA GLY A 538 10.02 38.04 7.35
C GLY A 538 11.45 38.14 7.87
N GLN A 539 11.64 38.27 9.19
CA GLN A 539 12.98 38.37 9.80
C GLN A 539 13.51 37.03 10.31
N TRP A 540 12.62 36.12 10.72
CA TRP A 540 12.97 34.86 11.39
C TRP A 540 12.33 33.65 10.72
N ILE A 541 13.06 32.54 10.73
CA ILE A 541 12.57 31.20 10.39
C ILE A 541 12.52 30.37 11.67
N TYR A 542 11.36 29.76 11.92
CA TYR A 542 11.12 28.83 13.01
C TYR A 542 11.08 27.40 12.47
N VAL A 543 11.67 26.48 13.21
CA VAL A 543 11.88 25.09 12.81
C VAL A 543 11.45 24.17 13.95
N GLY A 544 10.62 23.18 13.62
CA GLY A 544 10.32 22.06 14.52
C GLY A 544 11.29 20.91 14.28
N GLU A 545 12.25 20.71 15.17
CA GLU A 545 13.16 19.55 15.14
C GLU A 545 12.53 18.36 15.86
N LEU A 546 12.49 17.19 15.22
CA LEU A 546 11.97 15.96 15.84
C LEU A 546 12.75 15.59 17.11
N ALA A 547 12.01 15.41 18.20
CA ALA A 547 12.49 14.93 19.48
C ALA A 547 11.52 13.88 20.04
N GLY A 548 11.76 12.61 19.72
CA GLY A 548 10.84 11.53 20.02
C GLY A 548 9.55 11.66 19.20
N HIS A 549 8.41 11.79 19.88
CA HIS A 549 7.07 11.90 19.26
C HIS A 549 6.56 13.36 19.17
N ALA A 550 7.44 14.33 19.39
CA ALA A 550 7.14 15.76 19.42
C ALA A 550 8.29 16.56 18.77
N MET A 551 8.25 17.88 18.89
CA MET A 551 9.24 18.78 18.30
C MET A 551 9.85 19.71 19.33
N ARG A 552 11.17 19.93 19.25
CA ARG A 552 11.80 21.13 19.82
C ARG A 552 11.59 22.27 18.84
N VAL A 553 11.23 23.45 19.34
CA VAL A 553 11.11 24.64 18.49
C VAL A 553 12.43 25.40 18.54
N LEU A 554 13.00 25.66 17.36
CA LEU A 554 14.21 26.45 17.17
C LEU A 554 13.90 27.63 16.24
N HIS A 555 14.75 28.66 16.27
CA HIS A 555 14.65 29.79 15.34
C HIS A 555 16.03 30.23 14.81
N ALA A 556 16.04 30.81 13.63
CA ALA A 556 17.22 31.43 13.04
C ALA A 556 16.82 32.71 12.28
N PRO A 557 17.71 33.70 12.16
CA PRO A 557 17.51 34.80 11.22
C PRO A 557 17.28 34.26 9.81
N ARG A 558 16.32 34.82 9.08
CA ARG A 558 16.05 34.46 7.68
C ARG A 558 17.26 34.73 6.79
N ALA A 559 17.98 35.82 7.08
CA ALA A 559 19.21 36.17 6.39
C ALA A 559 20.41 35.52 7.08
N GLY A 560 21.16 34.70 6.35
CA GLY A 560 22.39 34.08 6.81
C GLY A 560 22.34 32.56 6.87
N THR A 561 23.36 31.98 7.51
CA THR A 561 23.55 30.51 7.62
C THR A 561 23.84 30.09 9.06
N SER A 562 23.45 30.91 10.03
CA SER A 562 23.64 30.63 11.45
C SER A 562 22.85 29.39 11.86
N GLN A 563 23.42 28.59 12.75
CA GLN A 563 22.72 27.46 13.37
C GLN A 563 21.49 27.97 14.13
N PRO A 564 20.34 27.26 14.07
CA PRO A 564 19.14 27.67 14.75
C PRO A 564 19.31 27.53 16.27
N LEU A 565 18.81 28.51 17.01
CA LEU A 565 18.82 28.52 18.47
C LEU A 565 17.51 27.93 19.00
N ARG A 566 17.61 27.07 20.00
CA ARG A 566 16.44 26.49 20.65
C ARG A 566 15.71 27.55 21.47
N LEU A 567 14.39 27.65 21.28
CA LEU A 567 13.54 28.49 22.12
C LEU A 567 13.40 27.87 23.54
N PRO A 568 13.29 28.70 24.60
CA PRO A 568 13.12 28.25 25.98
C PRO A 568 11.70 27.75 26.28
N VAL A 569 11.09 27.02 25.35
CA VAL A 569 9.74 26.43 25.47
C VAL A 569 9.82 24.90 25.60
N PRO A 570 8.79 24.25 26.19
CA PRO A 570 8.64 22.80 26.16
C PRO A 570 8.57 22.24 24.73
N VAL A 571 8.65 20.91 24.60
CA VAL A 571 8.42 20.26 23.29
C VAL A 571 6.96 20.44 22.84
N ALA A 572 6.78 20.76 21.57
CA ALA A 572 5.50 20.99 20.93
C ALA A 572 5.07 19.75 20.13
N ALA A 573 3.80 19.35 20.22
CA ALA A 573 3.21 18.37 19.31
C ALA A 573 2.93 19.01 17.94
N GLU A 574 2.38 20.23 17.94
CA GLU A 574 2.22 21.10 16.78
C GLU A 574 2.36 22.56 17.22
N PHE A 575 2.80 23.45 16.33
CA PHE A 575 2.90 24.88 16.62
C PHE A 575 2.48 25.74 15.42
N GLN A 576 2.05 26.96 15.70
CA GLN A 576 1.70 27.99 14.72
C GLN A 576 2.25 29.35 15.15
N LEU A 577 2.51 30.21 14.17
CA LEU A 577 2.97 31.57 14.40
C LEU A 577 1.81 32.54 14.17
N GLY A 578 1.50 33.35 15.17
CA GLY A 578 0.81 34.62 15.00
C GLY A 578 1.81 35.74 14.66
N ARG A 579 1.33 37.00 14.64
CA ARG A 579 2.20 38.16 14.39
C ARG A 579 3.29 38.34 15.45
N GLU A 580 2.95 38.13 16.72
CA GLU A 580 3.84 38.35 17.87
C GLU A 580 3.90 37.16 18.83
N ARG A 581 3.14 36.11 18.53
CA ARG A 581 2.96 34.96 19.43
C ARG A 581 3.29 33.66 18.72
N LEU A 582 3.98 32.78 19.44
CA LEU A 582 4.09 31.36 19.14
C LEU A 582 3.00 30.65 19.93
N VAL A 583 2.17 29.84 19.27
CA VAL A 583 1.16 29.00 19.96
C VAL A 583 1.42 27.54 19.63
N PHE A 584 1.35 26.67 20.64
CA PHE A 584 1.64 25.25 20.46
C PHE A 584 0.80 24.36 21.37
N SER A 585 0.56 23.13 20.93
CA SER A 585 0.06 22.04 21.76
C SER A 585 1.24 21.27 22.35
N GLN A 586 1.05 20.68 23.53
CA GLN A 586 2.07 19.86 24.20
C GLN A 586 1.59 18.41 24.29
N PRO A 587 2.49 17.42 24.19
CA PRO A 587 2.14 16.03 24.48
C PRO A 587 1.61 15.89 25.92
N GLN A 588 0.54 15.11 26.11
CA GLN A 588 -0.02 14.76 27.43
C GLN A 588 -0.57 15.93 28.26
N LEU A 589 -0.67 17.13 27.68
CA LEU A 589 -1.32 18.28 28.29
C LEU A 589 -2.55 18.69 27.49
N THR A 590 -3.58 19.12 28.20
CA THR A 590 -4.77 19.72 27.58
C THR A 590 -4.55 21.21 27.33
N GLY A 591 -5.28 21.76 26.36
CA GLY A 591 -5.17 23.17 25.98
C GLY A 591 -4.00 23.47 25.04
N LEU A 592 -3.75 24.76 24.85
CA LEU A 592 -2.64 25.30 24.06
C LEU A 592 -1.79 26.21 24.94
N THR A 593 -0.51 26.37 24.62
CA THR A 593 0.37 27.33 25.28
C THR A 593 0.70 28.44 24.28
N SER A 594 0.54 29.71 24.66
CA SER A 594 0.94 30.87 23.86
C SER A 594 2.07 31.61 24.53
N CYS A 595 3.18 31.81 23.81
CA CYS A 595 4.32 32.59 24.25
C CYS A 595 4.57 33.74 23.27
N HIS A 596 5.37 34.73 23.67
CA HIS A 596 6.02 35.61 22.71
C HIS A 596 6.92 34.80 21.77
N LEU A 597 7.23 35.36 20.60
CA LEU A 597 8.04 34.68 19.57
C LEU A 597 9.44 34.26 20.05
N ASP A 598 10.01 34.93 21.06
CA ASP A 598 11.28 34.57 21.71
C ASP A 598 11.13 33.45 22.77
N GLY A 599 9.92 32.92 22.98
CA GLY A 599 9.62 31.91 23.98
C GLY A 599 9.39 32.46 25.39
N SER A 600 9.35 33.79 25.56
CA SER A 600 9.05 34.44 26.84
C SER A 600 7.54 34.67 27.04
N ALA A 601 7.16 35.14 28.24
CA ALA A 601 5.80 35.55 28.59
C ALA A 601 4.71 34.57 28.09
N CYS A 602 4.90 33.30 28.49
CA CYS A 602 3.99 32.21 28.16
C CYS A 602 2.74 32.21 29.04
N GLU A 603 1.60 31.95 28.42
CA GLU A 603 0.31 31.72 29.08
C GLU A 603 -0.36 30.45 28.56
N GLN A 604 -1.13 29.80 29.42
CA GLN A 604 -1.93 28.64 29.07
C GLN A 604 -3.31 29.09 28.57
N LEU A 605 -3.70 28.57 27.41
CA LEU A 605 -4.98 28.82 26.77
C LEU A 605 -5.86 27.59 26.98
N ASP A 606 -6.89 27.79 27.81
CA ASP A 606 -7.87 26.76 28.19
C ASP A 606 -8.84 26.48 27.04
N PHE A 607 -8.40 25.64 26.11
CA PHE A 607 -9.15 25.15 24.97
C PHE A 607 -9.31 23.63 25.01
N PRO A 608 -10.34 23.05 24.35
CA PRO A 608 -10.59 21.61 24.32
C PRO A 608 -9.61 20.83 23.41
N VAL A 609 -8.33 21.15 23.50
CA VAL A 609 -7.24 20.39 22.89
C VAL A 609 -6.79 19.34 23.90
N SER A 610 -6.61 18.11 23.43
CA SER A 610 -6.28 16.91 24.17
C SER A 610 -5.34 16.04 23.33
N ASP A 611 -4.89 14.93 23.90
CA ASP A 611 -4.05 13.96 23.18
C ASP A 611 -4.69 13.42 21.88
N ALA A 612 -6.03 13.40 21.78
CA ALA A 612 -6.74 12.91 20.60
C ALA A 612 -6.77 13.91 19.42
N ASN A 613 -6.57 15.21 19.66
CA ASN A 613 -6.68 16.26 18.65
C ASN A 613 -5.54 17.29 18.70
N ARG A 614 -4.45 17.01 19.44
CA ARG A 614 -3.27 17.88 19.56
C ARG A 614 -2.56 18.22 18.25
N PHE A 615 -2.83 17.48 17.17
CA PHE A 615 -2.30 17.70 15.80
C PHE A 615 -3.36 18.22 14.81
N HIS A 616 -4.55 18.58 15.29
CA HIS A 616 -5.73 18.84 14.46
C HIS A 616 -6.42 20.13 14.86
N TRP A 617 -5.64 21.22 14.92
CA TRP A 617 -6.14 22.54 15.26
C TRP A 617 -5.52 23.64 14.38
N LEU A 618 -6.23 24.76 14.24
CA LEU A 618 -5.81 25.93 13.48
C LEU A 618 -6.28 27.23 14.15
N LEU A 619 -5.36 28.15 14.38
CA LEU A 619 -5.68 29.50 14.80
C LEU A 619 -6.06 30.35 13.58
N ALA A 620 -7.20 31.01 13.64
CA ALA A 620 -7.65 31.89 12.58
C ALA A 620 -8.45 33.06 13.16
N GLY A 621 -7.90 34.27 13.05
CA GLY A 621 -8.51 35.48 13.58
C GLY A 621 -8.74 35.40 15.09
N ASP A 622 -10.00 35.50 15.49
CA ASP A 622 -10.51 35.50 16.86
C ASP A 622 -11.04 34.12 17.32
N GLY A 623 -10.67 33.05 16.62
CA GLY A 623 -11.09 31.70 16.97
C GLY A 623 -10.07 30.60 16.69
N LEU A 624 -10.41 29.41 17.18
CA LEU A 624 -9.66 28.17 17.04
C LEU A 624 -10.54 27.14 16.34
N PHE A 625 -10.11 26.66 15.17
CA PHE A 625 -10.69 25.48 14.57
C PHE A 625 -10.05 24.24 15.18
N LEU A 626 -10.85 23.24 15.57
CA LEU A 626 -10.35 21.98 16.10
C LEU A 626 -11.24 20.79 15.73
N LYS A 627 -10.64 19.61 15.67
CA LYS A 627 -11.36 18.34 15.55
C LYS A 627 -11.92 17.89 16.90
N GLU A 628 -13.21 17.59 16.98
CA GLU A 628 -13.87 16.93 18.10
C GLU A 628 -14.28 15.49 17.74
N GLY A 629 -14.29 14.59 18.74
CA GLY A 629 -14.65 13.18 18.58
C GLY A 629 -13.47 12.25 18.27
N SER A 630 -13.39 11.13 18.99
CA SER A 630 -12.31 10.14 18.91
C SER A 630 -12.53 9.04 17.86
N SER A 631 -13.73 8.95 17.26
CA SER A 631 -14.10 7.91 16.29
C SER A 631 -14.64 8.53 15.01
N PRO A 632 -14.24 8.04 13.82
CA PRO A 632 -14.79 8.52 12.55
C PRO A 632 -16.31 8.31 12.45
N PRO A 633 -17.07 9.28 11.87
CA PRO A 633 -16.62 10.60 11.44
C PRO A 633 -16.53 11.56 12.64
N GLY A 634 -15.33 12.10 12.94
CA GLY A 634 -15.21 13.22 13.89
C GLY A 634 -15.84 14.50 13.32
N GLU A 635 -15.99 15.53 14.16
CA GLU A 635 -16.51 16.84 13.77
C GLU A 635 -15.40 17.89 13.73
N LEU A 636 -15.57 18.92 12.89
CA LEU A 636 -14.74 20.11 12.90
C LEU A 636 -15.54 21.25 13.50
N VAL A 637 -15.03 21.87 14.55
CA VAL A 637 -15.69 22.97 15.24
C VAL A 637 -14.81 24.21 15.24
N ARG A 638 -15.43 25.39 15.34
CA ARG A 638 -14.75 26.65 15.64
C ARG A 638 -15.14 27.10 17.04
N TYR A 639 -14.13 27.25 17.89
CA TYR A 639 -14.25 27.87 19.20
C TYR A 639 -13.95 29.36 19.08
N ASP A 640 -14.88 30.21 19.50
CA ASP A 640 -14.73 31.66 19.49
C ASP A 640 -14.13 32.15 20.81
N PHE A 641 -13.06 32.94 20.74
CA PHE A 641 -12.32 33.39 21.93
C PHE A 641 -13.12 34.37 22.79
N ALA A 642 -13.86 35.29 22.17
CA ALA A 642 -14.64 36.28 22.89
C ALA A 642 -15.85 35.65 23.57
N LYS A 643 -16.53 34.74 22.88
CA LYS A 643 -17.73 34.05 23.40
C LYS A 643 -17.42 32.86 24.30
N ARG A 644 -16.17 32.37 24.31
CA ARG A 644 -15.71 31.18 25.04
C ARG A 644 -16.60 29.96 24.82
N ARG A 645 -17.02 29.73 23.56
CA ARG A 645 -17.87 28.59 23.17
C ARG A 645 -17.69 28.25 21.70
N VAL A 646 -18.11 27.04 21.33
CA VAL A 646 -18.27 26.65 19.92
C VAL A 646 -19.41 27.46 19.29
N ASP A 647 -19.12 28.16 18.19
CA ASP A 647 -20.10 28.96 17.45
C ASP A 647 -20.29 28.54 15.98
N TRP A 648 -19.48 27.58 15.53
CA TRP A 648 -19.59 26.94 14.23
C TRP A 648 -19.18 25.46 14.33
N ARG A 649 -19.84 24.61 13.56
CA ARG A 649 -19.54 23.18 13.48
C ARG A 649 -19.88 22.62 12.10
N MET A 650 -19.21 21.55 11.73
CA MET A 650 -19.44 20.78 10.53
C MET A 650 -19.17 19.30 10.83
N SER A 651 -20.08 18.42 10.41
CA SER A 651 -19.99 16.97 10.62
C SER A 651 -18.94 16.33 9.70
N PHE A 652 -17.68 16.70 9.93
CA PHE A 652 -16.59 16.48 9.00
C PHE A 652 -15.25 16.45 9.72
N ALA A 653 -14.48 15.38 9.55
CA ALA A 653 -13.16 15.27 10.15
C ALA A 653 -12.06 15.62 9.14
N PRO A 654 -11.10 16.49 9.50
CA PRO A 654 -9.84 16.57 8.76
C PRO A 654 -9.09 15.23 8.79
N THR A 655 -8.19 15.03 7.82
CA THR A 655 -7.36 13.82 7.73
C THR A 655 -6.55 13.58 9.01
N THR A 656 -6.15 12.33 9.26
CA THR A 656 -5.35 11.96 10.44
C THR A 656 -3.86 12.30 10.31
N ALA A 657 -3.42 12.93 9.22
CA ALA A 657 -2.00 13.23 8.98
C ALA A 657 -1.73 14.74 8.84
N GLY A 658 -1.13 15.34 9.88
CA GLY A 658 -0.55 16.70 9.88
C GLY A 658 -1.56 17.86 9.89
N SER A 659 -1.07 19.07 9.61
CA SER A 659 -1.92 20.26 9.42
C SER A 659 -2.87 20.02 8.25
N ALA A 660 -4.17 19.97 8.52
CA ALA A 660 -5.19 19.64 7.52
C ALA A 660 -6.15 20.81 7.26
N LEU A 661 -5.87 21.99 7.81
CA LEU A 661 -6.75 23.15 7.84
C LEU A 661 -5.97 24.39 7.41
N ALA A 662 -6.60 25.25 6.61
CA ALA A 662 -6.14 26.62 6.37
C ALA A 662 -7.32 27.56 6.24
N VAL A 663 -7.21 28.78 6.74
CA VAL A 663 -8.22 29.82 6.57
C VAL A 663 -7.59 30.97 5.82
N ASP A 664 -8.31 31.55 4.87
CA ASP A 664 -7.81 32.67 4.10
C ASP A 664 -7.59 33.90 5.01
N PRO A 665 -6.70 34.84 4.64
CA PRO A 665 -6.45 36.03 5.46
C PRO A 665 -7.70 36.87 5.76
N ALA A 666 -8.76 36.75 4.94
CA ALA A 666 -10.03 37.44 5.14
C ALA A 666 -10.99 36.72 6.11
N GLY A 667 -10.70 35.49 6.53
CA GLY A 667 -11.54 34.71 7.45
C GLY A 667 -12.87 34.24 6.85
N ARG A 668 -12.97 34.16 5.52
CA ARG A 668 -14.20 33.80 4.78
C ARG A 668 -14.16 32.41 4.19
N THR A 669 -12.97 31.91 3.86
CA THR A 669 -12.78 30.62 3.21
C THR A 669 -11.94 29.71 4.09
N LEU A 670 -12.50 28.54 4.42
CA LEU A 670 -11.80 27.47 5.10
C LEU A 670 -11.45 26.39 4.07
N LEU A 671 -10.20 25.93 4.09
CA LEU A 671 -9.74 24.74 3.38
C LEU A 671 -9.57 23.61 4.38
N VAL A 672 -10.16 22.45 4.07
CA VAL A 672 -10.04 21.23 4.87
C VAL A 672 -9.56 20.08 4.00
N ALA A 673 -8.45 19.45 4.35
CA ALA A 673 -8.04 18.18 3.76
C ALA A 673 -8.89 17.05 4.34
N ARG A 674 -9.56 16.29 3.46
CA ARG A 674 -10.49 15.21 3.81
C ARG A 674 -10.07 13.91 3.17
N GLU A 675 -10.02 12.84 3.95
CA GLU A 675 -9.84 11.49 3.41
C GLU A 675 -11.13 11.02 2.75
N ALA A 676 -11.01 10.46 1.54
CA ALA A 676 -12.10 9.69 0.97
C ALA A 676 -12.27 8.40 1.79
N PRO A 677 -13.46 7.78 1.77
CA PRO A 677 -13.61 6.40 2.26
C PRO A 677 -12.52 5.53 1.66
N THR A 678 -11.80 4.79 2.52
CA THR A 678 -10.74 3.91 2.05
C THR A 678 -11.35 2.86 1.14
N LEU A 679 -10.79 2.72 -0.07
CA LEU A 679 -11.13 1.62 -0.97
C LEU A 679 -10.13 0.50 -0.71
N VAL A 680 -10.62 -0.69 -0.42
CA VAL A 680 -9.77 -1.86 -0.21
C VAL A 680 -10.29 -2.98 -1.07
N ASP A 681 -9.53 -3.30 -2.12
CA ASP A 681 -9.78 -4.44 -2.98
C ASP A 681 -8.99 -5.65 -2.48
N LEU A 682 -9.45 -6.85 -2.79
CA LEU A 682 -8.60 -8.04 -2.70
C LEU A 682 -7.95 -8.28 -4.06
N MET A 683 -6.65 -8.50 -4.07
CA MET A 683 -5.89 -8.86 -5.26
C MET A 683 -5.54 -10.34 -5.21
N LEU A 684 -5.56 -11.01 -6.36
CA LEU A 684 -5.17 -12.41 -6.48
C LEU A 684 -4.09 -12.56 -7.56
N LEU A 685 -3.02 -13.24 -7.19
CA LEU A 685 -2.02 -13.78 -8.10
C LEU A 685 -2.11 -15.30 -8.10
N ARG A 686 -2.35 -15.88 -9.29
CA ARG A 686 -2.31 -17.33 -9.49
C ARG A 686 -0.92 -17.79 -9.93
N ARG A 687 -0.55 -19.01 -9.56
CA ARG A 687 0.66 -19.69 -10.03
C ARG A 687 0.54 -20.24 -11.44
#